data_AF-A0A1H7A739-F1
#
_entry.id   AF-A0A1H7A739-F1
#
_cell.length_a   1.000
_cell.length_b   1.000
_cell.length_c   1.000
_cell.angle_alpha   90.00
_cell.angle_beta   90.00
_cell.angle_gamma   90.00
#
_symmetry.space_group_name_H-M   'P 1'
#
loop_
_entity.id
_entity.type
_entity.pdbx_description
1 polymer ?
#
loop_
_entity_poly.entity_id
_entity_poly.type
_entity_poly.pdbx_seq_one_letter_code
_entity_poly.pdbx_strand_id
1 'polypeptide(L)'
;MKTKYFLTLSLLFITSLAFCQTGAIKGQVKDSKTGEAIIGATVQILGTQSSIGSVTDIEGNFDIVKVPSGSYKVQISYVSYATKEIDNVRVEADKSTLISTSLDEDNKTLQEVVVKGQRNTNTEVSVITELKQVQQIAVGISAQQIQRTQDRDASAVIRRVPGISIFDDRFIVVRGLNERYNTVLLNDIITPSTEVDTKSFSFDLIPASAIDRMLVFKSASADLPGDVSGGAIKIYTKTVPDGNSLGVNFSVGYRAGTTFNSATSHKGGALEFLGIENGTRTLPDNFPNRRGVILNASTDAIIDRFKQLPDYYAPKNMSSVTPDWRGGINFSRRFFVRNTEVTNTSYINYSLTRVNTEVSQNRFNFRGEKTAIFNDQLFQENARLGIMSNWAFILNPKNKIEFRNLFNQMGNKETVLRGGGDLENNIDLNNGAFRYEARSIYSGQLSGTHELSEKTKLKWIGGAGYTYRNEPDFRRFTSTRQTGTNNPFTINLQQFESPTLQQAARFYSRLGEIVGTGTVTVDHLLGAKKENPEMQPKLNAGTYVEYKDRKYSARWFGIVNPNRVGSEILSLAPEQFFQNSNLASNKVYYSEGTNFDDKYAAQNLLAAGYASVYWPLTEHLNATIGFRGEYNRQQLQGFERGGGIEVNVDRPVFTPLPSLNLTYKFNETYAIRAAYSTTVNRPEFRELSPSTYYDFNFDVSRKGNPDLVNATIQNYDVRFEFYPSKSELITLSFFNKTFKNPIEAAIFYNGSTVAFTVQNAKTAYARGVELEVRKALSNPENANFLSKMLVTLNASLITSDVKTNVTTGSSDRYLQGQSPYLINTGLFYNDDAHGFQINALYNIIGKRIYIIGDNQVSANIFEMPRNVIDLNIIKAIGKHLELKASIQDLLNQPFRLVQDTNRDNKITSEDGSYQKYRRGSYSMVGLRYTF
;
A
#
# COMPACT_ATOMS: atom_id res chain seq x y z
N MET A 1 59.93 33.02 2.85
CA MET A 1 59.93 33.16 1.37
C MET A 1 59.07 32.06 0.76
N LYS A 2 57.81 32.39 0.45
CA LYS A 2 56.69 31.48 0.13
C LYS A 2 56.53 31.17 -1.38
N THR A 3 57.58 31.32 -2.19
CA THR A 3 57.46 31.19 -3.67
C THR A 3 58.44 30.20 -4.29
N LYS A 4 59.22 29.46 -3.49
CA LYS A 4 60.18 28.45 -4.00
C LYS A 4 59.79 26.99 -3.79
N TYR A 5 58.80 26.68 -2.96
CA TYR A 5 58.29 25.31 -2.78
C TYR A 5 57.15 24.93 -3.73
N PHE A 6 56.53 25.91 -4.39
CA PHE A 6 55.45 25.65 -5.35
C PHE A 6 55.96 25.26 -6.75
N LEU A 7 57.21 25.62 -7.07
CA LEU A 7 57.82 25.29 -8.37
C LEU A 7 58.45 23.88 -8.39
N THR A 8 58.82 23.34 -7.22
CA THR A 8 59.42 21.99 -7.12
C THR A 8 58.37 20.88 -6.98
N LEU A 9 57.16 21.21 -6.50
CA LEU A 9 56.03 20.26 -6.46
C LEU A 9 55.27 20.19 -7.79
N SER A 10 55.44 21.17 -8.68
CA SER A 10 54.85 21.17 -10.03
C SER A 10 55.74 20.49 -11.08
N LEU A 11 57.05 20.34 -10.83
CA LEU A 11 57.99 19.65 -11.73
C LEU A 11 58.14 18.14 -11.47
N LEU A 12 57.53 17.59 -10.41
CA LEU A 12 57.58 16.17 -10.06
C LEU A 12 56.32 15.37 -10.49
N PHE A 13 55.40 16.01 -11.23
CA PHE A 13 54.18 15.39 -11.76
C PHE A 13 54.13 15.23 -13.29
N ILE A 14 55.24 15.51 -14.00
CA ILE A 14 55.27 15.57 -15.49
C ILE A 14 56.09 14.44 -16.15
N THR A 15 56.66 13.49 -15.41
CA THR A 15 57.37 12.34 -16.02
C THR A 15 56.74 11.00 -15.68
N SER A 16 55.53 10.75 -16.19
CA SER A 16 55.06 9.41 -16.60
C SER A 16 53.71 9.48 -17.34
N LEU A 17 53.65 10.22 -18.46
CA LEU A 17 52.64 9.96 -19.49
C LEU A 17 53.34 9.22 -20.64
N ALA A 18 53.64 7.94 -20.40
CA ALA A 18 53.80 7.02 -21.52
C ALA A 18 52.40 6.87 -22.13
N PHE A 19 52.12 7.59 -23.23
CA PHE A 19 50.96 7.31 -24.06
C PHE A 19 51.12 5.88 -24.56
N CYS A 20 50.37 4.94 -23.97
CA CYS A 20 50.22 3.61 -24.53
C CYS A 20 49.51 3.79 -25.87
N GLN A 21 50.24 3.61 -26.97
CA GLN A 21 49.66 3.66 -28.31
C GLN A 21 48.68 2.51 -28.46
N THR A 22 47.40 2.83 -28.64
CA THR A 22 46.32 1.84 -28.82
C THR A 22 45.82 1.83 -30.26
N GLY A 23 45.46 0.65 -30.76
CA GLY A 23 44.72 0.45 -32.01
C GLY A 23 43.31 -0.08 -31.77
N ALA A 24 42.67 -0.55 -32.83
CA ALA A 24 41.37 -1.23 -32.77
C ALA A 24 41.40 -2.55 -33.56
N ILE A 25 40.55 -3.50 -33.19
CA ILE A 25 40.30 -4.73 -33.96
C ILE A 25 38.83 -4.72 -34.36
N LYS A 26 38.57 -4.75 -35.67
CA LYS A 26 37.23 -4.80 -36.24
C LYS A 26 37.05 -6.08 -37.03
N GLY A 27 35.84 -6.59 -37.11
CA GLY A 27 35.64 -7.82 -37.86
C GLY A 27 34.22 -8.27 -38.01
N GLN A 28 34.04 -9.36 -38.75
CA GLN A 28 32.75 -10.02 -38.96
C GLN A 28 32.88 -11.52 -38.72
N VAL A 29 31.87 -12.11 -38.06
CA VAL A 29 31.79 -13.55 -37.78
C VAL A 29 30.55 -14.13 -38.45
N LYS A 30 30.75 -15.19 -39.25
CA LYS A 30 29.69 -15.89 -39.97
C LYS A 30 29.65 -17.39 -39.69
N ASP A 31 28.52 -18.02 -39.97
CA ASP A 31 28.41 -19.48 -40.00
C ASP A 31 29.14 -20.02 -41.24
N SER A 32 29.95 -21.07 -41.06
CA SER A 32 30.77 -21.68 -42.11
C SER A 32 29.97 -22.42 -43.19
N LYS A 33 28.75 -22.88 -42.88
CA LYS A 33 27.87 -23.65 -43.77
C LYS A 33 26.81 -22.76 -44.43
N THR A 34 26.11 -21.93 -43.66
CA THR A 34 25.00 -21.11 -44.15
C THR A 34 25.46 -19.75 -44.67
N GLY A 35 26.64 -19.28 -44.24
CA GLY A 35 27.14 -17.94 -44.57
C GLY A 35 26.37 -16.81 -43.88
N GLU A 36 25.45 -17.13 -42.97
CA GLU A 36 24.68 -16.16 -42.18
C GLU A 36 25.56 -15.52 -41.09
N ALA A 37 25.17 -14.31 -40.67
CA ALA A 37 25.85 -13.61 -39.59
C ALA A 37 25.60 -14.28 -38.24
N ILE A 38 26.67 -14.50 -37.46
CA ILE A 38 26.51 -15.03 -36.09
C ILE A 38 26.37 -13.85 -35.14
N ILE A 39 25.15 -13.66 -34.63
CA ILE A 39 24.76 -12.57 -33.73
C ILE A 39 25.10 -12.96 -32.28
N GLY A 40 25.78 -12.08 -31.54
CA GLY A 40 26.08 -12.31 -30.12
C GLY A 40 27.27 -13.24 -29.83
N ALA A 41 28.11 -13.55 -30.83
CA ALA A 41 29.39 -14.23 -30.62
C ALA A 41 30.31 -13.37 -29.75
N THR A 42 30.93 -13.98 -28.75
CA THR A 42 31.91 -13.29 -27.88
C THR A 42 33.28 -13.33 -28.55
N VAL A 43 33.90 -12.16 -28.72
CA VAL A 43 35.24 -11.98 -29.28
C VAL A 43 36.15 -11.40 -28.20
N GLN A 44 37.19 -12.13 -27.81
CA GLN A 44 38.06 -11.77 -26.70
C GLN A 44 39.53 -11.80 -27.12
N ILE A 45 40.31 -10.84 -26.63
CA ILE A 45 41.76 -10.82 -26.80
C ILE A 45 42.40 -11.56 -25.62
N LEU A 46 43.18 -12.60 -25.93
CA LEU A 46 43.89 -13.39 -24.93
C LEU A 46 45.29 -12.80 -24.69
N GLY A 47 45.71 -12.77 -23.42
CA GLY A 47 47.05 -12.31 -23.01
C GLY A 47 47.13 -10.85 -22.51
N THR A 48 46.01 -10.14 -22.37
CA THR A 48 45.97 -8.79 -21.78
C THR A 48 45.70 -8.83 -20.26
N GLN A 49 46.27 -7.89 -19.48
CA GLN A 49 46.06 -7.82 -18.02
C GLN A 49 44.60 -7.51 -17.63
N SER A 50 43.81 -6.97 -18.56
CA SER A 50 42.36 -6.79 -18.45
C SER A 50 41.67 -7.63 -19.52
N SER A 51 40.52 -8.22 -19.22
CA SER A 51 39.71 -8.94 -20.22
C SER A 51 39.10 -7.95 -21.22
N ILE A 52 39.77 -7.75 -22.36
CA ILE A 52 39.34 -6.86 -23.43
C ILE A 52 38.63 -7.69 -24.51
N GLY A 53 37.40 -7.32 -24.88
CA GLY A 53 36.59 -8.03 -25.86
C GLY A 53 35.33 -7.26 -26.27
N SER A 54 34.60 -7.80 -27.25
CA SER A 54 33.32 -7.29 -27.74
C SER A 54 32.39 -8.47 -28.05
N VAL A 55 31.11 -8.19 -28.28
CA VAL A 55 30.16 -9.13 -28.88
C VAL A 55 29.83 -8.71 -30.32
N THR A 56 29.41 -9.66 -31.15
CA THR A 56 28.95 -9.36 -32.51
C THR A 56 27.52 -8.81 -32.53
N ASP A 57 27.24 -7.88 -33.44
CA ASP A 57 25.93 -7.30 -33.68
C ASP A 57 25.04 -8.15 -34.61
N ILE A 58 23.90 -7.59 -35.04
CA ILE A 58 22.91 -8.27 -35.89
C ILE A 58 23.44 -8.64 -37.29
N GLU A 59 24.50 -7.99 -37.75
CA GLU A 59 25.17 -8.24 -39.01
C GLU A 59 26.45 -9.09 -38.81
N GLY A 60 26.69 -9.54 -37.58
CA GLY A 60 27.85 -10.34 -37.20
C GLY A 60 29.11 -9.52 -37.01
N ASN A 61 29.03 -8.19 -36.99
CA ASN A 61 30.18 -7.29 -36.88
C ASN A 61 30.58 -7.05 -35.43
N PHE A 62 31.86 -6.86 -35.15
CA PHE A 62 32.39 -6.48 -33.84
C PHE A 62 33.46 -5.38 -33.96
N ASP A 63 33.60 -4.58 -32.89
CA ASP A 63 34.60 -3.50 -32.79
C ASP A 63 35.20 -3.47 -31.38
N ILE A 64 36.50 -3.77 -31.28
CA ILE A 64 37.27 -3.71 -30.04
C ILE A 64 38.21 -2.52 -30.11
N VAL A 65 37.89 -1.45 -29.40
CA VAL A 65 38.67 -0.21 -29.36
C VAL A 65 39.64 -0.18 -28.17
N LYS A 66 40.68 0.66 -28.27
CA LYS A 66 41.70 0.89 -27.22
C LYS A 66 42.54 -0.35 -26.89
N VAL A 67 42.87 -1.16 -27.90
CA VAL A 67 43.73 -2.34 -27.74
C VAL A 67 45.19 -1.88 -27.76
N PRO A 68 46.01 -2.15 -26.72
CA PRO A 68 47.43 -1.76 -26.72
C PRO A 68 48.15 -2.34 -27.95
N SER A 69 49.07 -1.60 -28.56
CA SER A 69 49.85 -2.12 -29.69
C SER A 69 50.65 -3.38 -29.31
N GLY A 70 50.63 -4.40 -30.17
CA GLY A 70 51.18 -5.72 -29.87
C GLY A 70 50.62 -6.81 -30.79
N SER A 71 51.12 -8.04 -30.63
CA SER A 71 50.57 -9.21 -31.31
C SER A 71 49.81 -10.06 -30.30
N TYR A 72 48.55 -10.36 -30.61
CA TYR A 72 47.64 -11.04 -29.71
C TYR A 72 47.01 -12.26 -30.36
N LYS A 73 46.52 -13.16 -29.51
CA LYS A 73 45.62 -14.25 -29.89
C LYS A 73 44.19 -13.78 -29.65
N VAL A 74 43.33 -13.85 -30.66
CA VAL A 74 41.91 -13.50 -30.56
C VAL A 74 41.08 -14.76 -30.53
N GLN A 75 40.26 -14.94 -29.50
CA GLN A 75 39.37 -16.07 -29.33
C GLN A 75 37.92 -15.64 -29.62
N ILE A 76 37.21 -16.44 -30.41
CA ILE A 76 35.83 -16.22 -30.79
C ILE A 76 35.02 -17.45 -30.37
N SER A 77 33.99 -17.23 -29.56
CA SER A 77 33.13 -18.30 -29.03
C SER A 77 31.66 -17.95 -29.11
N TYR A 78 30.82 -18.90 -29.49
CA TYR A 78 29.37 -18.79 -29.49
C TYR A 78 28.72 -20.14 -29.16
N VAL A 79 27.54 -20.12 -28.56
CA VAL A 79 26.83 -21.34 -28.13
C VAL A 79 26.51 -22.20 -29.36
N SER A 80 26.77 -23.50 -29.26
CA SER A 80 26.63 -24.50 -30.34
C SER A 80 27.67 -24.42 -31.48
N TYR A 81 28.73 -23.61 -31.33
CA TYR A 81 29.84 -23.52 -32.28
C TYR A 81 31.18 -23.84 -31.62
N ALA A 82 32.10 -24.38 -32.42
CA ALA A 82 33.46 -24.65 -31.97
C ALA A 82 34.18 -23.31 -31.74
N THR A 83 34.86 -23.18 -30.60
CA THR A 83 35.64 -21.99 -30.29
C THR A 83 36.80 -21.88 -31.27
N LYS A 84 36.95 -20.71 -31.92
CA LYS A 84 38.00 -20.45 -32.90
C LYS A 84 39.01 -19.46 -32.35
N GLU A 85 40.28 -19.82 -32.42
CA GLU A 85 41.39 -18.96 -32.05
C GLU A 85 42.15 -18.50 -33.29
N ILE A 86 42.46 -17.20 -33.34
CA ILE A 86 43.24 -16.57 -34.39
C ILE A 86 44.51 -16.04 -33.75
N ASP A 87 45.63 -16.68 -34.08
CA ASP A 87 46.94 -16.32 -33.57
C ASP A 87 47.55 -15.13 -34.34
N ASN A 88 48.50 -14.46 -33.69
CA ASN A 88 49.33 -13.40 -34.28
C ASN A 88 48.57 -12.20 -34.87
N VAL A 89 47.41 -11.83 -34.31
CA VAL A 89 46.69 -10.61 -34.68
C VAL A 89 47.51 -9.40 -34.25
N ARG A 90 48.14 -8.74 -35.24
CA ARG A 90 48.98 -7.56 -35.02
C ARG A 90 48.12 -6.31 -34.92
N VAL A 91 48.20 -5.61 -33.79
CA VAL A 91 47.56 -4.33 -33.54
C VAL A 91 48.61 -3.24 -33.59
N GLU A 92 48.44 -2.30 -34.53
CA GLU A 92 49.29 -1.13 -34.68
C GLU A 92 48.62 0.11 -34.08
N ALA A 93 49.43 1.07 -33.63
CA ALA A 93 48.96 2.34 -33.11
C ALA A 93 48.05 3.07 -34.12
N ASP A 94 46.90 3.58 -33.65
CA ASP A 94 45.94 4.39 -34.41
C ASP A 94 45.42 3.75 -35.72
N LYS A 95 45.57 2.43 -35.87
CA LYS A 95 45.02 1.66 -37.00
C LYS A 95 43.99 0.64 -36.53
N SER A 96 43.09 0.27 -37.44
CA SER A 96 42.13 -0.82 -37.25
C SER A 96 42.61 -2.07 -37.97
N THR A 97 42.81 -3.16 -37.23
CA THR A 97 43.11 -4.49 -37.79
C THR A 97 41.79 -5.21 -38.10
N LEU A 98 41.60 -5.66 -39.34
CA LEU A 98 40.38 -6.34 -39.79
C LEU A 98 40.50 -7.86 -39.67
N ILE A 99 39.49 -8.49 -39.08
CA ILE A 99 39.36 -9.94 -38.95
C ILE A 99 38.02 -10.37 -39.54
N SER A 100 38.03 -11.15 -40.62
CA SER A 100 36.83 -11.83 -41.11
C SER A 100 37.01 -13.33 -40.91
N THR A 101 36.08 -13.98 -40.23
CA THR A 101 36.17 -15.41 -39.94
C THR A 101 34.80 -16.07 -39.93
N SER A 102 34.80 -17.40 -40.06
CA SER A 102 33.62 -18.23 -39.87
C SER A 102 33.81 -19.23 -38.73
N LEU A 103 32.72 -19.62 -38.06
CA LEU A 103 32.69 -20.67 -37.05
C LEU A 103 32.06 -21.95 -37.59
N ASP A 104 32.55 -23.09 -37.14
CA ASP A 104 31.98 -24.41 -37.40
C ASP A 104 31.04 -24.79 -36.25
N GLU A 105 29.89 -25.40 -36.55
CA GLU A 105 28.99 -25.95 -35.51
C GLU A 105 29.70 -27.05 -34.71
N ASP A 106 29.60 -27.00 -33.37
CA ASP A 106 30.15 -28.05 -32.49
C ASP A 106 29.06 -29.07 -32.17
N ASN A 107 29.13 -30.24 -32.80
CA ASN A 107 28.19 -31.35 -32.60
C ASN A 107 28.46 -32.17 -31.32
N LYS A 108 29.32 -31.69 -30.41
CA LYS A 108 29.51 -32.32 -29.10
C LYS A 108 28.40 -31.85 -28.15
N THR A 109 27.71 -32.80 -27.55
CA THR A 109 26.78 -32.60 -26.43
C THR A 109 27.46 -31.77 -25.35
N LEU A 110 27.12 -30.49 -25.30
CA LEU A 110 27.60 -29.54 -24.30
C LEU A 110 27.34 -30.12 -22.91
N GLN A 111 28.41 -30.40 -22.15
CA GLN A 111 28.29 -30.43 -20.70
C GLN A 111 27.75 -29.08 -20.28
N GLU A 112 26.59 -29.13 -19.62
CA GLU A 112 25.79 -28.03 -19.10
C GLU A 112 26.64 -26.77 -18.80
N VAL A 113 26.64 -25.81 -19.73
CA VAL A 113 26.89 -24.41 -19.36
C VAL A 113 25.68 -24.03 -18.54
N VAL A 114 25.79 -24.18 -17.21
CA VAL A 114 24.80 -23.65 -16.28
C VAL A 114 24.75 -22.15 -16.52
N VAL A 115 23.74 -21.70 -17.26
CA VAL A 115 23.45 -20.29 -17.45
C VAL A 115 23.21 -19.71 -16.05
N LYS A 116 24.21 -19.02 -15.49
CA LYS A 116 24.08 -18.17 -14.29
C LYS A 116 23.27 -16.90 -14.63
N GLY A 117 22.19 -17.05 -15.39
CA GLY A 117 21.28 -15.97 -15.73
C GLY A 117 20.17 -15.94 -14.70
N GLN A 118 20.33 -15.15 -13.65
CA GLN A 118 19.21 -14.85 -12.78
C GLN A 118 18.16 -14.08 -13.58
N ARG A 119 16.90 -14.55 -13.60
CA ARG A 119 15.82 -13.89 -14.34
C ARG A 119 15.58 -12.50 -13.75
N ASN A 120 15.82 -11.45 -14.54
CA ASN A 120 15.44 -10.08 -14.16
C ASN A 120 13.92 -10.03 -14.01
N THR A 121 13.42 -9.61 -12.85
CA THR A 121 11.98 -9.46 -12.56
C THR A 121 11.51 -8.01 -12.50
N ASN A 122 12.45 -7.08 -12.51
CA ASN A 122 12.25 -5.65 -12.26
C ASN A 122 11.97 -4.81 -13.51
N THR A 123 12.06 -5.39 -14.71
CA THR A 123 11.84 -4.68 -15.98
C THR A 123 10.38 -4.77 -16.44
N GLU A 124 9.95 -3.81 -17.26
CA GLU A 124 8.60 -3.85 -17.84
C GLU A 124 8.36 -5.11 -18.70
N VAL A 125 9.34 -5.49 -19.54
CA VAL A 125 9.24 -6.70 -20.38
C VAL A 125 9.17 -7.96 -19.53
N SER A 126 9.95 -8.04 -18.45
CA SER A 126 9.91 -9.15 -17.51
C SER A 126 8.54 -9.32 -16.85
N VAL A 127 7.95 -8.23 -16.36
CA VAL A 127 6.61 -8.26 -15.74
C VAL A 127 5.56 -8.65 -16.78
N ILE A 128 5.58 -8.10 -18.00
CA ILE A 128 4.63 -8.50 -19.05
C ILE A 128 4.80 -9.99 -19.43
N THR A 129 6.03 -10.48 -19.48
CA THR A 129 6.30 -11.92 -19.75
C THR A 129 5.80 -12.80 -18.61
N GLU A 130 5.97 -12.38 -17.35
CA GLU A 130 5.36 -13.04 -16.19
C GLU A 130 3.83 -13.04 -16.31
N LEU A 131 3.21 -11.91 -16.69
CA LEU A 131 1.76 -11.78 -16.89
C LEU A 131 1.21 -12.65 -18.02
N LYS A 132 1.97 -12.85 -19.12
CA LYS A 132 1.58 -13.77 -20.20
C LYS A 132 1.60 -15.24 -19.73
N GLN A 133 2.50 -15.57 -18.81
CA GLN A 133 2.71 -16.93 -18.30
C GLN A 133 1.76 -17.32 -17.16
N VAL A 134 1.27 -16.34 -16.38
CA VAL A 134 0.26 -16.64 -15.35
C VAL A 134 -1.05 -17.09 -15.99
N GLN A 135 -1.73 -18.02 -15.33
CA GLN A 135 -2.97 -18.63 -15.81
C GLN A 135 -4.18 -17.79 -15.37
N GLN A 136 -4.03 -17.08 -14.27
CA GLN A 136 -4.98 -16.13 -13.71
C GLN A 136 -5.01 -14.83 -14.53
N ILE A 137 -6.11 -14.09 -14.40
CA ILE A 137 -6.21 -12.72 -14.90
C ILE A 137 -5.42 -11.83 -13.95
N ALA A 138 -4.28 -11.30 -14.42
CA ALA A 138 -3.43 -10.42 -13.64
C ALA A 138 -2.96 -9.20 -14.43
N VAL A 139 -2.58 -8.17 -13.67
CA VAL A 139 -1.91 -6.96 -14.15
C VAL A 139 -0.73 -6.65 -13.22
N GLY A 140 0.23 -5.83 -13.64
CA GLY A 140 1.40 -5.57 -12.82
C GLY A 140 2.18 -4.33 -13.22
N ILE A 141 3.01 -3.88 -12.29
CA ILE A 141 3.90 -2.72 -12.45
C ILE A 141 5.30 -3.08 -11.95
N SER A 142 6.32 -2.72 -12.73
CA SER A 142 7.72 -3.07 -12.49
C SER A 142 8.47 -1.99 -11.72
N ALA A 143 9.55 -2.33 -11.01
CA ALA A 143 10.42 -1.36 -10.37
C ALA A 143 11.00 -0.33 -11.35
N GLN A 144 11.23 -0.71 -12.61
CA GLN A 144 11.67 0.24 -13.64
C GLN A 144 10.62 1.33 -13.87
N GLN A 145 9.34 0.96 -13.97
CA GLN A 145 8.24 1.92 -14.11
C GLN A 145 8.01 2.74 -12.83
N ILE A 146 8.21 2.16 -11.65
CA ILE A 146 8.12 2.85 -10.34
C ILE A 146 9.23 3.90 -10.17
N GLN A 147 10.45 3.59 -10.63
CA GLN A 147 11.58 4.51 -10.50
C GLN A 147 11.48 5.71 -11.45
N ARG A 148 10.79 5.52 -12.59
CA ARG A 148 10.44 6.56 -13.59
C ARG A 148 9.34 7.51 -13.11
N THR A 149 8.87 7.37 -11.88
CA THR A 149 7.90 8.27 -11.24
C THR A 149 8.44 8.77 -9.90
N GLN A 150 7.83 9.81 -9.31
CA GLN A 150 8.17 10.30 -7.96
C GLN A 150 7.21 9.73 -6.93
N ASP A 151 7.10 8.41 -6.88
CA ASP A 151 6.26 7.77 -5.87
C ASP A 151 6.91 7.81 -4.51
N ARG A 152 6.10 8.17 -3.51
CA ARG A 152 6.52 8.06 -2.11
C ARG A 152 6.49 6.59 -1.67
N ASP A 153 5.42 5.89 -2.00
CA ASP A 153 5.05 4.63 -1.39
C ASP A 153 4.24 3.74 -2.36
N ALA A 154 3.90 2.53 -1.92
CA ALA A 154 3.11 1.61 -2.73
C ALA A 154 1.72 2.16 -3.06
N SER A 155 1.16 3.10 -2.27
CA SER A 155 -0.16 3.69 -2.54
C SER A 155 -0.09 4.62 -3.75
N ALA A 156 0.97 5.41 -3.90
CA ALA A 156 1.18 6.21 -5.10
C ALA A 156 1.40 5.33 -6.35
N VAL A 157 2.13 4.21 -6.20
CA VAL A 157 2.37 3.28 -7.31
C VAL A 157 1.09 2.57 -7.76
N ILE A 158 0.33 2.02 -6.81
CA ILE A 158 -0.80 1.13 -7.14
C ILE A 158 -1.98 1.89 -7.80
N ARG A 159 -2.08 3.22 -7.63
CA ARG A 159 -3.02 4.07 -8.40
C ARG A 159 -2.84 4.00 -9.91
N ARG A 160 -1.63 3.66 -10.37
CA ARG A 160 -1.32 3.53 -11.80
C ARG A 160 -1.57 2.15 -12.36
N VAL A 161 -1.92 1.19 -11.50
CA VAL A 161 -2.22 -0.16 -11.96
C VAL A 161 -3.65 -0.18 -12.52
N PRO A 162 -3.84 -0.63 -13.77
CA PRO A 162 -5.16 -0.71 -14.40
C PRO A 162 -6.19 -1.50 -13.58
N GLY A 163 -7.37 -0.91 -13.35
CA GLY A 163 -8.49 -1.57 -12.67
C GLY A 163 -8.47 -1.40 -11.16
N ILE A 164 -7.59 -0.52 -10.68
CA ILE A 164 -7.36 -0.24 -9.28
C ILE A 164 -7.53 1.25 -9.03
N SER A 165 -8.25 1.59 -7.98
CA SER A 165 -8.36 2.94 -7.48
C SER A 165 -8.05 2.99 -6.00
N ILE A 166 -7.77 4.18 -5.48
CA ILE A 166 -7.51 4.39 -4.06
C ILE A 166 -8.52 5.35 -3.47
N PHE A 167 -9.02 4.99 -2.30
CA PHE A 167 -9.82 5.80 -1.41
C PHE A 167 -8.97 6.34 -0.26
N ASP A 168 -9.19 7.61 0.10
CA ASP A 168 -8.51 8.29 1.20
C ASP A 168 -6.97 8.22 1.17
N ASP A 169 -6.38 8.15 -0.02
CA ASP A 169 -4.94 7.95 -0.23
C ASP A 169 -4.32 6.67 0.39
N ARG A 170 -5.15 5.77 0.93
CA ARG A 170 -4.74 4.60 1.73
C ARG A 170 -5.38 3.27 1.31
N PHE A 171 -6.67 3.28 0.94
CA PHE A 171 -7.48 2.07 0.79
C PHE A 171 -7.71 1.70 -0.67
N ILE A 172 -7.47 0.44 -1.04
CA ILE A 172 -7.60 0.01 -2.43
C ILE A 172 -9.03 -0.41 -2.76
N VAL A 173 -9.49 0.03 -3.92
CA VAL A 173 -10.70 -0.43 -4.60
C VAL A 173 -10.29 -1.19 -5.86
N VAL A 174 -10.68 -2.46 -5.98
CA VAL A 174 -10.47 -3.27 -7.19
C VAL A 174 -11.83 -3.62 -7.77
N ARG A 175 -12.04 -3.35 -9.07
CA ARG A 175 -13.32 -3.60 -9.75
C ARG A 175 -14.53 -3.04 -8.98
N GLY A 176 -14.38 -1.82 -8.50
CA GLY A 176 -15.40 -1.12 -7.72
C GLY A 176 -15.64 -1.65 -6.32
N LEU A 177 -15.11 -2.81 -5.91
CA LEU A 177 -15.27 -3.36 -4.57
C LEU A 177 -14.28 -2.70 -3.60
N ASN A 178 -14.76 -2.31 -2.42
CA ASN A 178 -13.98 -1.64 -1.38
C ASN A 178 -12.90 -2.56 -0.75
N GLU A 179 -12.07 -1.97 0.11
CA GLU A 179 -10.85 -2.54 0.66
C GLU A 179 -11.04 -3.91 1.33
N ARG A 180 -12.19 -4.14 1.96
CA ARG A 180 -12.45 -5.41 2.67
C ARG A 180 -12.46 -6.63 1.75
N TYR A 181 -12.74 -6.46 0.46
CA TYR A 181 -12.76 -7.55 -0.52
C TYR A 181 -11.39 -7.81 -1.16
N ASN A 182 -10.37 -7.01 -0.83
CA ASN A 182 -9.04 -7.09 -1.42
C ASN A 182 -8.05 -7.66 -0.39
N THR A 183 -7.19 -8.58 -0.83
CA THR A 183 -6.12 -9.12 0.02
C THR A 183 -4.77 -8.64 -0.47
N VAL A 184 -3.88 -8.32 0.46
CA VAL A 184 -2.52 -7.89 0.15
C VAL A 184 -1.53 -8.91 0.68
N LEU A 185 -0.55 -9.26 -0.15
CA LEU A 185 0.54 -10.15 0.21
C LEU A 185 1.87 -9.41 0.05
N LEU A 186 2.68 -9.42 1.10
CA LEU A 186 4.05 -8.93 1.07
C LEU A 186 4.99 -10.13 0.99
N ASN A 187 5.64 -10.29 -0.18
CA ASN A 187 6.47 -11.44 -0.52
C ASN A 187 5.76 -12.79 -0.26
N ASP A 188 4.56 -12.95 -0.84
CA ASP A 188 3.72 -14.17 -0.75
C ASP A 188 3.14 -14.53 0.64
N ILE A 189 3.30 -13.67 1.66
CA ILE A 189 2.60 -13.80 2.95
C ILE A 189 1.51 -12.74 3.05
N ILE A 190 0.33 -13.11 3.57
CA ILE A 190 -0.79 -12.19 3.86
C ILE A 190 -0.31 -11.11 4.82
N THR A 191 -0.50 -9.85 4.46
CA THR A 191 -0.18 -8.76 5.38
C THR A 191 -1.26 -8.65 6.47
N PRO A 192 -0.88 -8.37 7.73
CA PRO A 192 -1.87 -8.10 8.76
C PRO A 192 -2.66 -6.82 8.40
N SER A 193 -3.91 -6.75 8.86
CA SER A 193 -4.67 -5.50 8.74
C SER A 193 -3.89 -4.41 9.45
N THR A 194 -3.69 -3.30 8.75
CA THR A 194 -3.04 -2.18 9.37
C THR A 194 -4.08 -1.37 10.14
N GLU A 195 -5.26 -1.12 9.61
CA GLU A 195 -6.20 -0.30 10.36
C GLU A 195 -6.87 -1.08 11.51
N VAL A 196 -7.19 -0.37 12.60
CA VAL A 196 -7.92 -0.96 13.72
C VAL A 196 -9.37 -1.17 13.34
N ASP A 197 -9.98 -0.18 12.67
CA ASP A 197 -11.42 -0.10 12.41
C ASP A 197 -11.88 -0.66 11.06
N THR A 198 -10.96 -0.99 10.16
CA THR A 198 -11.29 -1.52 8.84
C THR A 198 -10.39 -2.67 8.45
N LYS A 199 -10.91 -3.60 7.64
CA LYS A 199 -10.15 -4.65 6.99
C LYS A 199 -9.33 -4.07 5.85
N SER A 200 -8.13 -3.58 6.14
CA SER A 200 -7.33 -2.92 5.12
C SER A 200 -5.84 -2.92 5.43
N PHE A 201 -5.05 -2.98 4.35
CA PHE A 201 -3.61 -2.77 4.41
C PHE A 201 -3.30 -1.37 3.90
N SER A 202 -2.57 -0.60 4.70
CA SER A 202 -2.13 0.73 4.33
C SER A 202 -0.88 0.61 3.45
N PHE A 203 -1.06 0.91 2.17
CA PHE A 203 0.01 0.81 1.16
C PHE A 203 1.11 1.87 1.34
N ASP A 204 0.84 2.89 2.12
CA ASP A 204 1.80 3.94 2.42
C ASP A 204 2.93 3.51 3.38
N LEU A 205 2.85 2.27 3.90
CA LEU A 205 3.87 1.63 4.72
C LEU A 205 5.07 1.10 3.93
N ILE A 206 4.92 0.90 2.63
CA ILE A 206 5.97 0.30 1.80
C ILE A 206 6.57 1.40 0.94
N PRO A 207 7.84 1.77 1.15
CA PRO A 207 8.51 2.77 0.32
C PRO A 207 8.56 2.31 -1.13
N ALA A 208 8.25 3.20 -2.07
CA ALA A 208 8.23 2.84 -3.49
C ALA A 208 9.61 2.35 -3.99
N SER A 209 10.69 2.88 -3.43
CA SER A 209 12.08 2.49 -3.76
C SER A 209 12.42 1.05 -3.38
N ALA A 210 11.73 0.48 -2.39
CA ALA A 210 11.90 -0.87 -1.89
C ALA A 210 11.17 -1.94 -2.73
N ILE A 211 10.22 -1.51 -3.57
CA ILE A 211 9.38 -2.40 -4.39
C ILE A 211 10.18 -2.87 -5.62
N ASP A 212 10.21 -4.19 -5.83
CA ASP A 212 10.72 -4.84 -7.06
C ASP A 212 9.64 -4.89 -8.14
N ARG A 213 8.44 -5.32 -7.76
CA ARG A 213 7.26 -5.32 -8.61
C ARG A 213 6.00 -5.48 -7.76
N MET A 214 4.87 -5.04 -8.31
CA MET A 214 3.55 -5.37 -7.79
C MET A 214 2.73 -6.07 -8.85
N LEU A 215 2.05 -7.13 -8.44
CA LEU A 215 1.14 -7.91 -9.29
C LEU A 215 -0.25 -7.87 -8.65
N VAL A 216 -1.29 -7.65 -9.45
CA VAL A 216 -2.67 -7.68 -9.00
C VAL A 216 -3.43 -8.74 -9.78
N PHE A 217 -3.87 -9.76 -9.05
CA PHE A 217 -4.67 -10.86 -9.53
C PHE A 217 -6.14 -10.52 -9.37
N LYS A 218 -6.87 -10.53 -10.48
CA LYS A 218 -8.29 -10.21 -10.55
C LYS A 218 -9.17 -11.47 -10.54
N SER A 219 -8.61 -12.63 -10.88
CA SER A 219 -9.22 -13.95 -10.68
C SER A 219 -8.48 -14.74 -9.59
N ALA A 220 -9.23 -15.53 -8.82
CA ALA A 220 -8.65 -16.35 -7.76
C ALA A 220 -8.14 -17.70 -8.30
N SER A 221 -7.24 -18.32 -7.54
CA SER A 221 -6.65 -19.62 -7.80
C SER A 221 -6.31 -20.31 -6.48
N ALA A 222 -6.04 -21.62 -6.51
CA ALA A 222 -5.84 -22.42 -5.31
C ALA A 222 -4.61 -21.99 -4.47
N ASP A 223 -3.58 -21.41 -5.09
CA ASP A 223 -2.38 -20.89 -4.43
C ASP A 223 -2.58 -19.50 -3.79
N LEU A 224 -3.69 -18.82 -4.08
CA LEU A 224 -4.05 -17.55 -3.45
C LEU A 224 -4.91 -17.79 -2.19
N PRO A 225 -4.87 -16.88 -1.20
CA PRO A 225 -5.76 -16.93 -0.04
C PRO A 225 -7.24 -16.86 -0.44
N GLY A 226 -8.13 -17.42 0.39
CA GLY A 226 -9.57 -17.37 0.14
C GLY A 226 -10.19 -15.98 0.22
N ASP A 227 -9.56 -15.05 0.94
CA ASP A 227 -10.04 -13.67 1.17
C ASP A 227 -9.89 -12.72 -0.06
N VAL A 228 -9.92 -13.28 -1.27
CA VAL A 228 -9.62 -12.58 -2.53
C VAL A 228 -10.90 -12.43 -3.35
N SER A 229 -11.74 -11.45 -3.03
CA SER A 229 -13.04 -11.28 -3.71
C SER A 229 -13.07 -10.12 -4.71
N GLY A 230 -12.29 -9.07 -4.50
CA GLY A 230 -12.04 -7.99 -5.46
C GLY A 230 -10.75 -8.22 -6.24
N GLY A 231 -9.64 -8.42 -5.53
CA GLY A 231 -8.36 -8.84 -6.09
C GLY A 231 -7.30 -9.15 -5.03
N ALA A 232 -6.25 -9.86 -5.43
CA ALA A 232 -5.06 -10.11 -4.61
C ALA A 232 -3.89 -9.26 -5.11
N ILE A 233 -3.36 -8.41 -4.24
CA ILE A 233 -2.22 -7.54 -4.54
C ILE A 233 -0.96 -8.16 -3.93
N LYS A 234 -0.07 -8.67 -4.76
CA LYS A 234 1.25 -9.17 -4.34
C LYS A 234 2.29 -8.07 -4.52
N ILE A 235 2.98 -7.71 -3.44
CA ILE A 235 4.08 -6.74 -3.42
C ILE A 235 5.36 -7.52 -3.15
N TYR A 236 6.30 -7.45 -4.09
CA TYR A 236 7.62 -8.02 -3.92
C TYR A 236 8.61 -6.92 -3.61
N THR A 237 9.39 -7.11 -2.56
CA THR A 237 10.51 -6.23 -2.22
C THR A 237 11.79 -6.69 -2.90
N LYS A 238 12.67 -5.73 -3.21
CA LYS A 238 14.00 -6.00 -3.77
C LYS A 238 14.85 -6.80 -2.79
N THR A 239 15.51 -7.85 -3.28
CA THR A 239 16.44 -8.68 -2.49
C THR A 239 17.79 -8.85 -3.18
N VAL A 240 17.79 -8.98 -4.51
CA VAL A 240 19.00 -9.21 -5.30
C VAL A 240 19.21 -8.02 -6.24
N PRO A 241 20.12 -7.09 -5.93
CA PRO A 241 20.43 -5.95 -6.77
C PRO A 241 21.35 -6.34 -7.93
N ASP A 242 21.27 -5.62 -9.05
CA ASP A 242 22.14 -5.83 -10.22
C ASP A 242 23.62 -5.55 -9.91
N GLY A 243 23.87 -4.62 -8.96
CA GLY A 243 25.21 -4.27 -8.51
C GLY A 243 25.20 -3.43 -7.21
N ASN A 244 26.40 -3.02 -6.79
CA ASN A 244 26.55 -2.12 -5.65
C ASN A 244 26.01 -0.74 -6.01
N SER A 245 25.24 -0.13 -5.11
CA SER A 245 24.78 1.26 -5.28
C SER A 245 24.47 1.89 -3.93
N LEU A 246 24.70 3.21 -3.86
CA LEU A 246 24.19 4.05 -2.79
C LEU A 246 23.37 5.15 -3.44
N GLY A 247 22.12 5.31 -3.03
CA GLY A 247 21.30 6.42 -3.46
C GLY A 247 20.82 7.25 -2.28
N VAL A 248 20.72 8.55 -2.52
CA VAL A 248 20.16 9.52 -1.59
C VAL A 248 19.07 10.27 -2.33
N ASN A 249 17.91 10.40 -1.71
CA ASN A 249 16.82 11.22 -2.20
C ASN A 249 16.39 12.22 -1.15
N PHE A 250 16.03 13.41 -1.60
CA PHE A 250 15.45 14.46 -0.77
C PHE A 250 14.37 15.18 -1.56
N SER A 251 13.28 15.56 -0.91
CA SER A 251 12.19 16.31 -1.54
C SER A 251 11.54 17.25 -0.54
N VAL A 252 11.14 18.42 -1.04
CA VAL A 252 10.38 19.44 -0.31
C VAL A 252 9.02 19.58 -0.96
N GLY A 253 7.97 19.63 -0.15
CA GLY A 253 6.58 19.71 -0.60
C GLY A 253 5.89 20.99 -0.16
N TYR A 254 5.08 21.55 -1.06
CA TYR A 254 4.17 22.66 -0.83
C TYR A 254 2.73 22.20 -1.02
N ARG A 255 1.87 22.46 -0.04
CA ARG A 255 0.44 22.14 -0.09
C ARG A 255 -0.39 23.41 -0.06
N ALA A 256 -1.21 23.61 -1.09
CA ALA A 256 -2.10 24.75 -1.19
C ALA A 256 -3.09 24.78 -0.01
N GLY A 257 -3.25 25.95 0.64
CA GLY A 257 -4.10 26.12 1.83
C GLY A 257 -3.50 25.59 3.14
N THR A 258 -2.31 24.97 3.10
CA THR A 258 -1.59 24.52 4.31
C THR A 258 -0.24 25.20 4.43
N THR A 259 0.68 24.98 3.50
CA THR A 259 2.05 25.51 3.59
C THR A 259 2.03 27.04 3.58
N PHE A 260 2.81 27.63 4.48
CA PHE A 260 2.88 29.07 4.77
C PHE A 260 1.60 29.73 5.29
N ASN A 261 0.52 28.98 5.49
CA ASN A 261 -0.71 29.48 6.09
C ASN A 261 -0.68 29.27 7.61
N SER A 262 -1.52 30.00 8.34
CA SER A 262 -1.73 29.77 9.77
C SER A 262 -2.52 28.48 10.00
N ALA A 263 -2.21 27.78 11.08
CA ALA A 263 -2.96 26.60 11.51
C ALA A 263 -2.93 26.48 13.03
N THR A 264 -3.84 25.67 13.58
CA THR A 264 -3.91 25.44 15.02
C THR A 264 -3.56 23.99 15.33
N SER A 265 -2.47 23.80 16.06
CA SER A 265 -2.01 22.49 16.54
C SER A 265 -2.22 22.40 18.06
N HIS A 266 -1.58 21.44 18.72
CA HIS A 266 -1.49 21.35 20.17
C HIS A 266 -0.08 20.98 20.63
N LYS A 267 0.18 20.97 21.93
CA LYS A 267 1.52 20.64 22.48
C LYS A 267 1.87 19.16 22.23
N GLY A 268 3.06 18.94 21.68
CA GLY A 268 3.65 17.64 21.35
C GLY A 268 4.75 17.21 22.32
N GLY A 269 5.04 15.91 22.38
CA GLY A 269 6.26 15.34 22.95
C GLY A 269 7.49 15.56 22.04
N ALA A 270 8.68 15.39 22.61
CA ALA A 270 9.94 15.70 21.94
C ALA A 270 10.31 14.76 20.78
N LEU A 271 9.80 13.52 20.79
CA LEU A 271 10.10 12.50 19.77
C LEU A 271 8.98 12.32 18.74
N GLU A 272 7.93 13.15 18.79
CA GLU A 272 6.79 13.01 17.88
C GLU A 272 7.14 13.29 16.42
N PHE A 273 8.19 14.08 16.18
CA PHE A 273 8.70 14.30 14.82
C PHE A 273 9.25 13.02 14.20
N LEU A 274 9.63 12.01 15.01
CA LEU A 274 9.97 10.65 14.55
C LEU A 274 8.77 9.70 14.56
N GLY A 275 7.59 10.20 14.92
CA GLY A 275 6.40 9.41 15.13
C GLY A 275 6.41 8.55 16.40
N ILE A 276 7.31 8.84 17.35
CA ILE A 276 7.49 8.06 18.57
C ILE A 276 6.80 8.75 19.75
N GLU A 277 6.03 7.97 20.50
CA GLU A 277 5.49 8.36 21.80
C GLU A 277 6.59 8.21 22.87
N ASN A 278 6.86 9.29 23.62
CA ASN A 278 7.98 9.36 24.56
C ASN A 278 7.55 9.22 26.04
N GLY A 279 6.38 8.64 26.31
CA GLY A 279 5.82 8.44 27.65
C GLY A 279 5.27 9.70 28.32
N THR A 280 5.34 10.88 27.69
CA THR A 280 4.90 12.13 28.34
C THR A 280 3.39 12.21 28.55
N ARG A 281 2.62 11.40 27.80
CA ARG A 281 1.15 11.33 27.91
C ARG A 281 0.64 10.01 28.47
N THR A 282 1.50 9.09 28.88
CA THR A 282 1.03 7.81 29.43
C THR A 282 0.56 7.99 30.87
N LEU A 283 -0.41 7.16 31.29
CA LEU A 283 -0.73 7.06 32.70
C LEU A 283 0.50 6.53 33.45
N PRO A 284 0.89 7.13 34.60
CA PRO A 284 1.93 6.59 35.45
C PRO A 284 1.64 5.15 35.88
N ASP A 285 2.67 4.31 36.05
CA ASP A 285 2.49 2.90 36.43
C ASP A 285 1.78 2.71 37.78
N ASN A 286 1.94 3.69 38.68
CA ASN A 286 1.28 3.72 39.99
C ASN A 286 -0.08 4.48 39.98
N PHE A 287 -0.63 4.79 38.80
CA PHE A 287 -1.93 5.46 38.72
C PHE A 287 -3.02 4.55 39.30
N PRO A 288 -3.97 5.08 40.10
CA PRO A 288 -5.01 4.27 40.73
C PRO A 288 -5.74 3.36 39.74
N ASN A 289 -6.10 2.14 40.15
CA ASN A 289 -6.87 1.24 39.29
C ASN A 289 -8.32 1.73 39.10
N ARG A 290 -9.04 1.13 38.14
CA ARG A 290 -10.43 1.49 37.80
C ARG A 290 -11.34 1.59 39.04
N ARG A 291 -11.36 0.56 39.88
CA ARG A 291 -12.22 0.52 41.07
C ARG A 291 -11.83 1.59 42.10
N GLY A 292 -10.53 1.84 42.25
CA GLY A 292 -10.00 2.87 43.12
C GLY A 292 -10.44 4.28 42.72
N VAL A 293 -10.45 4.58 41.41
CA VAL A 293 -10.95 5.88 40.91
C VAL A 293 -12.47 5.97 41.06
N ILE A 294 -13.24 4.94 40.69
CA ILE A 294 -14.71 4.94 40.81
C ILE A 294 -15.16 5.19 42.26
N LEU A 295 -14.54 4.55 43.24
CA LEU A 295 -14.97 4.65 44.63
C LEU A 295 -14.53 5.94 45.33
N ASN A 296 -13.50 6.63 44.82
CA ASN A 296 -12.84 7.73 45.53
C ASN A 296 -12.63 8.97 44.66
N ALA A 297 -13.40 9.13 43.57
CA ALA A 297 -13.20 10.20 42.58
C ALA A 297 -13.16 11.60 43.19
N SER A 298 -14.00 11.86 44.19
CA SER A 298 -14.12 13.13 44.91
C SER A 298 -13.04 13.36 45.98
N THR A 299 -12.16 12.39 46.26
CA THR A 299 -11.13 12.53 47.29
C THR A 299 -9.91 13.30 46.78
N ASP A 300 -9.31 14.13 47.65
CA ASP A 300 -8.10 14.89 47.30
C ASP A 300 -6.96 13.98 46.83
N ALA A 301 -6.86 12.77 47.38
CA ALA A 301 -5.87 11.77 46.97
C ALA A 301 -5.99 11.37 45.49
N ILE A 302 -7.21 11.19 44.96
CA ILE A 302 -7.43 10.88 43.54
C ILE A 302 -7.29 12.13 42.69
N ILE A 303 -7.83 13.25 43.14
CA ILE A 303 -7.76 14.54 42.44
C ILE A 303 -6.30 14.96 42.21
N ASP A 304 -5.43 14.81 43.22
CA ASP A 304 -4.01 15.14 43.12
C ASP A 304 -3.25 14.22 42.14
N ARG A 305 -3.73 12.98 41.92
CA ARG A 305 -3.19 12.12 40.84
C ARG A 305 -3.55 12.65 39.46
N PHE A 306 -4.77 13.16 39.27
CA PHE A 306 -5.14 13.79 38.00
C PHE A 306 -4.39 15.10 37.77
N LYS A 307 -4.12 15.88 38.83
CA LYS A 307 -3.29 17.10 38.72
C LYS A 307 -1.84 16.84 38.30
N GLN A 308 -1.33 15.62 38.50
CA GLN A 308 0.02 15.23 38.04
C GLN A 308 0.06 14.93 36.54
N LEU A 309 -1.10 14.75 35.89
CA LEU A 309 -1.16 14.48 34.46
C LEU A 309 -0.96 15.79 33.67
N PRO A 310 -0.46 15.74 32.42
CA PRO A 310 -0.21 16.96 31.66
C PRO A 310 -1.49 17.68 31.22
N ASP A 311 -1.55 18.99 31.43
CA ASP A 311 -2.63 19.89 30.99
C ASP A 311 -2.36 20.43 29.57
N TYR A 312 -2.54 19.61 28.53
CA TYR A 312 -2.48 20.10 27.13
C TYR A 312 -3.87 20.13 26.50
N TYR A 313 -4.72 21.02 27.01
CA TYR A 313 -5.98 21.43 26.36
C TYR A 313 -5.82 22.74 25.59
N ALA A 314 -4.66 23.40 25.70
CA ALA A 314 -4.41 24.66 25.02
C ALA A 314 -4.05 24.44 23.54
N PRO A 315 -4.80 25.04 22.61
CA PRO A 315 -4.41 25.11 21.21
C PRO A 315 -3.09 25.88 21.07
N LYS A 316 -2.27 25.44 20.13
CA LYS A 316 -1.03 26.09 19.74
C LYS A 316 -1.22 26.68 18.35
N ASN A 317 -1.44 27.99 18.29
CA ASN A 317 -1.49 28.72 17.04
C ASN A 317 -0.11 28.73 16.38
N MET A 318 -0.07 28.37 15.12
CA MET A 318 1.10 28.46 14.26
C MET A 318 0.84 29.61 13.28
N SER A 319 1.70 30.62 13.29
CA SER A 319 1.62 31.72 12.33
C SER A 319 1.88 31.28 10.89
N SER A 320 2.69 30.22 10.72
CA SER A 320 3.04 29.68 9.42
C SER A 320 3.39 28.19 9.52
N VAL A 321 2.75 27.36 8.70
CA VAL A 321 3.07 25.93 8.58
C VAL A 321 4.26 25.76 7.63
N THR A 322 5.32 25.12 8.11
CA THR A 322 6.53 24.85 7.30
C THR A 322 6.23 23.87 6.15
N PRO A 323 6.98 23.95 5.04
CA PRO A 323 6.91 22.95 3.97
C PRO A 323 7.08 21.50 4.47
N ASP A 324 6.52 20.57 3.70
CA ASP A 324 6.73 19.14 3.92
C ASP A 324 8.14 18.74 3.49
N TRP A 325 8.69 17.71 4.12
CA TRP A 325 10.03 17.21 3.80
C TRP A 325 10.03 15.69 3.79
N ARG A 326 10.77 15.14 2.83
CA ARG A 326 10.92 13.71 2.60
C ARG A 326 12.38 13.44 2.27
N GLY A 327 12.92 12.36 2.81
CA GLY A 327 14.27 11.95 2.49
C GLY A 327 14.43 10.46 2.67
N GLY A 328 15.42 9.91 1.99
CA GLY A 328 15.75 8.51 2.15
C GLY A 328 17.11 8.16 1.60
N ILE A 329 17.66 7.10 2.15
CA ILE A 329 18.92 6.50 1.76
C ILE A 329 18.63 5.06 1.36
N ASN A 330 19.12 4.65 0.20
CA ASN A 330 19.08 3.27 -0.25
C ASN A 330 20.48 2.75 -0.48
N PHE A 331 20.76 1.57 0.05
CA PHE A 331 22.06 0.94 -0.01
C PHE A 331 21.89 -0.50 -0.51
N SER A 332 22.61 -0.82 -1.57
CA SER A 332 22.64 -2.16 -2.14
C SER A 332 24.07 -2.65 -2.23
N ARG A 333 24.32 -3.87 -1.74
CA ARG A 333 25.63 -4.51 -1.80
C ARG A 333 25.52 -5.95 -2.27
N ARG A 334 26.45 -6.35 -3.11
CA ARG A 334 26.65 -7.71 -3.61
C ARG A 334 28.11 -8.09 -3.34
N PHE A 335 28.32 -9.22 -2.67
CA PHE A 335 29.64 -9.72 -2.33
C PHE A 335 29.64 -11.24 -2.20
N PHE A 336 30.82 -11.86 -2.24
CA PHE A 336 30.97 -13.31 -2.09
C PHE A 336 31.60 -13.63 -0.74
N VAL A 337 31.05 -14.64 -0.05
CA VAL A 337 31.65 -15.27 1.13
C VAL A 337 31.97 -16.71 0.75
N ARG A 338 33.25 -17.01 0.51
CA ARG A 338 33.70 -18.27 -0.12
C ARG A 338 32.97 -18.46 -1.46
N ASN A 339 32.15 -19.50 -1.59
CA ASN A 339 31.39 -19.82 -2.80
C ASN A 339 29.94 -19.35 -2.76
N THR A 340 29.51 -18.72 -1.66
CA THR A 340 28.15 -18.22 -1.49
C THR A 340 28.10 -16.76 -1.89
N GLU A 341 27.19 -16.43 -2.80
CA GLU A 341 26.89 -15.05 -3.13
C GLU A 341 25.91 -14.49 -2.09
N VAL A 342 26.27 -13.36 -1.49
CA VAL A 342 25.46 -12.67 -0.49
C VAL A 342 25.09 -11.30 -1.02
N THR A 343 23.80 -11.00 -0.98
CA THR A 343 23.28 -9.67 -1.32
C THR A 343 22.59 -9.04 -0.12
N ASN A 344 22.74 -7.72 -0.01
CA ASN A 344 22.00 -6.88 0.91
C ASN A 344 21.34 -5.75 0.14
N THR A 345 20.06 -5.50 0.44
CA THR A 345 19.34 -4.31 -0.01
C THR A 345 18.67 -3.67 1.20
N SER A 346 19.12 -2.48 1.58
CA SER A 346 18.65 -1.76 2.76
C SER A 346 18.15 -0.37 2.41
N TYR A 347 17.12 0.09 3.12
CA TYR A 347 16.49 1.40 2.93
C TYR A 347 16.19 2.02 4.28
N ILE A 348 16.39 3.33 4.37
CA ILE A 348 15.87 4.17 5.45
C ILE A 348 15.14 5.32 4.77
N ASN A 349 13.88 5.54 5.11
CA ASN A 349 13.08 6.64 4.61
C ASN A 349 12.38 7.37 5.74
N TYR A 350 12.30 8.69 5.61
CA TYR A 350 11.62 9.56 6.54
C TYR A 350 10.74 10.54 5.78
N SER A 351 9.53 10.78 6.29
CA SER A 351 8.66 11.83 5.79
C SER A 351 7.91 12.50 6.92
N LEU A 352 7.82 13.83 6.87
CA LEU A 352 6.92 14.61 7.71
C LEU A 352 6.02 15.44 6.80
N THR A 353 4.72 15.15 6.85
CA THR A 353 3.71 15.81 6.03
C THR A 353 2.64 16.46 6.89
N ARG A 354 2.20 17.65 6.47
CA ARG A 354 1.22 18.44 7.21
C ARG A 354 0.03 18.78 6.32
N VAL A 355 -1.16 18.76 6.91
CA VAL A 355 -2.41 19.09 6.23
C VAL A 355 -3.25 19.95 7.15
N ASN A 356 -3.66 21.12 6.66
CA ASN A 356 -4.65 21.98 7.29
C ASN A 356 -5.90 21.96 6.42
N THR A 357 -7.07 21.72 7.01
CA THR A 357 -8.31 21.53 6.26
C THR A 357 -9.48 22.13 7.02
N GLU A 358 -10.32 22.89 6.31
CA GLU A 358 -11.62 23.30 6.80
C GLU A 358 -12.68 22.30 6.33
N VAL A 359 -13.41 21.73 7.29
CA VAL A 359 -14.43 20.70 7.04
C VAL A 359 -15.80 21.25 7.40
N SER A 360 -16.66 21.40 6.40
CA SER A 360 -18.08 21.70 6.64
C SER A 360 -18.85 20.39 6.78
N GLN A 361 -19.63 20.26 7.84
CA GLN A 361 -20.49 19.09 8.08
C GLN A 361 -21.92 19.53 8.38
N ASN A 362 -22.89 18.73 7.95
CA ASN A 362 -24.28 18.89 8.36
C ASN A 362 -24.83 17.55 8.88
N ARG A 363 -25.79 17.62 9.78
CA ARG A 363 -26.61 16.48 10.24
C ARG A 363 -28.05 16.72 9.84
N PHE A 364 -28.76 15.65 9.52
CA PHE A 364 -30.13 15.70 9.03
C PHE A 364 -31.02 14.75 9.83
N ASN A 365 -32.26 15.17 10.08
CA ASN A 365 -33.26 14.30 10.69
C ASN A 365 -33.94 13.41 9.64
N PHE A 366 -34.94 12.66 10.09
CA PHE A 366 -35.71 11.76 9.24
C PHE A 366 -36.36 12.47 8.03
N ARG A 367 -36.83 13.71 8.22
CA ARG A 367 -37.51 14.55 7.22
C ARG A 367 -36.55 15.20 6.22
N GLY A 368 -35.25 15.00 6.38
CA GLY A 368 -34.24 15.67 5.56
C GLY A 368 -33.93 17.10 5.97
N GLU A 369 -34.45 17.55 7.12
CA GLU A 369 -34.17 18.89 7.66
C GLU A 369 -32.82 18.89 8.37
N LYS A 370 -32.05 19.98 8.23
CA LYS A 370 -30.77 20.11 8.93
C LYS A 370 -31.00 20.25 10.43
N THR A 371 -30.33 19.42 11.22
CA THR A 371 -30.37 19.45 12.69
C THR A 371 -29.11 20.05 13.30
N ALA A 372 -27.97 19.92 12.62
CA ALA A 372 -26.72 20.53 13.07
C ALA A 372 -25.84 20.95 11.89
N ILE A 373 -25.04 21.99 12.10
CA ILE A 373 -24.04 22.48 11.17
C ILE A 373 -22.72 22.58 11.93
N PHE A 374 -21.68 21.92 11.45
CA PHE A 374 -20.34 21.98 12.03
C PHE A 374 -19.35 22.56 11.02
N ASN A 375 -18.47 23.42 11.51
CA ASN A 375 -17.33 23.93 10.76
C ASN A 375 -16.06 23.59 11.54
N ASP A 376 -15.36 22.56 11.08
CA ASP A 376 -14.16 22.07 11.76
C ASP A 376 -12.91 22.67 11.11
N GLN A 377 -11.98 23.14 11.93
CA GLN A 377 -10.58 23.34 11.57
C GLN A 377 -9.81 22.08 11.98
N LEU A 378 -9.35 21.33 10.98
CA LEU A 378 -8.60 20.08 11.15
C LEU A 378 -7.14 20.30 10.73
N PHE A 379 -6.23 20.19 11.68
CA PHE A 379 -4.79 20.18 11.41
C PHE A 379 -4.16 18.84 11.78
N GLN A 380 -3.45 18.25 10.82
CA GLN A 380 -2.79 16.95 10.96
C GLN A 380 -1.29 17.04 10.64
N GLU A 381 -0.46 16.46 11.52
CA GLU A 381 0.97 16.25 11.29
C GLU A 381 1.27 14.76 11.29
N ASN A 382 1.82 14.25 10.18
CA ASN A 382 2.11 12.83 9.98
C ASN A 382 3.62 12.62 9.84
N ALA A 383 4.24 12.00 10.85
CA ALA A 383 5.64 11.57 10.84
C ALA A 383 5.73 10.08 10.51
N ARG A 384 6.60 9.71 9.58
CA ARG A 384 6.79 8.31 9.17
C ARG A 384 8.27 8.01 9.00
N LEU A 385 8.72 6.93 9.63
CA LEU A 385 10.05 6.36 9.51
C LEU A 385 9.91 4.90 9.06
N GLY A 386 10.46 4.58 7.90
CA GLY A 386 10.54 3.22 7.37
C GLY A 386 11.98 2.74 7.31
N ILE A 387 12.21 1.50 7.73
CA ILE A 387 13.50 0.82 7.67
C ILE A 387 13.28 -0.55 7.07
N MET A 388 14.01 -0.88 6.00
CA MET A 388 14.01 -2.21 5.41
C MET A 388 15.44 -2.71 5.30
N SER A 389 15.68 -3.98 5.60
CA SER A 389 16.97 -4.63 5.33
C SER A 389 16.74 -6.08 4.90
N ASN A 390 16.98 -6.31 3.62
CA ASN A 390 16.77 -7.59 2.98
C ASN A 390 18.11 -8.22 2.63
N TRP A 391 18.24 -9.51 2.90
CA TRP A 391 19.43 -10.31 2.67
C TRP A 391 19.07 -11.51 1.80
N ALA A 392 19.88 -11.82 0.80
CA ALA A 392 19.78 -13.08 0.08
C ALA A 392 21.13 -13.83 0.11
N PHE A 393 21.05 -15.12 0.36
CA PHE A 393 22.16 -16.06 0.37
C PHE A 393 21.92 -17.04 -0.77
N ILE A 394 22.61 -16.82 -1.89
CA ILE A 394 22.57 -17.69 -3.06
C ILE A 394 23.69 -18.72 -2.85
N LEU A 395 23.32 -19.87 -2.28
CA LEU A 395 24.25 -20.93 -1.92
C LEU A 395 24.81 -21.62 -3.17
N ASN A 396 23.95 -21.82 -4.17
CA ASN A 396 24.26 -22.35 -5.50
C ASN A 396 23.06 -22.04 -6.44
N PRO A 397 23.14 -22.32 -7.75
CA PRO A 397 22.04 -22.01 -8.70
C PRO A 397 20.69 -22.63 -8.34
N LYS A 398 20.68 -23.74 -7.58
CA LYS A 398 19.47 -24.47 -7.19
C LYS A 398 18.93 -24.06 -5.81
N ASN A 399 19.72 -23.37 -4.99
CA ASN A 399 19.40 -23.14 -3.58
C ASN A 399 19.63 -21.68 -3.20
N LYS A 400 18.54 -21.00 -2.82
CA LYS A 400 18.53 -19.62 -2.36
C LYS A 400 17.77 -19.49 -1.05
N ILE A 401 18.35 -18.80 -0.08
CA ILE A 401 17.70 -18.42 1.18
C ILE A 401 17.60 -16.89 1.23
N GLU A 402 16.46 -16.34 1.64
CA GLU A 402 16.26 -14.90 1.77
C GLU A 402 15.74 -14.57 3.17
N PHE A 403 16.28 -13.50 3.76
CA PHE A 403 15.78 -12.92 5.00
C PHE A 403 15.31 -11.50 4.72
N ARG A 404 14.00 -11.27 4.80
CA ARG A 404 13.35 -10.00 4.47
C ARG A 404 12.80 -9.36 5.73
N ASN A 405 13.10 -8.09 5.95
CA ASN A 405 12.70 -7.37 7.17
C ASN A 405 12.23 -5.97 6.86
N LEU A 406 11.11 -5.59 7.46
CA LEU A 406 10.52 -4.26 7.35
C LEU A 406 10.08 -3.79 8.74
N PHE A 407 10.50 -2.59 9.11
CA PHE A 407 10.05 -1.87 10.28
C PHE A 407 9.48 -0.52 9.85
N ASN A 408 8.30 -0.18 10.38
CA ASN A 408 7.66 1.11 10.17
C ASN A 408 7.23 1.71 11.50
N GLN A 409 7.60 2.96 11.72
CA GLN A 409 7.10 3.81 12.79
C GLN A 409 6.28 4.95 12.18
N MET A 410 5.07 5.15 12.70
CA MET A 410 4.17 6.23 12.30
C MET A 410 3.69 6.98 13.53
N GLY A 411 3.64 8.31 13.42
CA GLY A 411 2.93 9.16 14.37
C GLY A 411 1.95 10.06 13.62
N ASN A 412 0.72 10.09 14.08
CA ASN A 412 -0.32 10.98 13.60
C ASN A 412 -0.74 11.90 14.75
N LYS A 413 -0.52 13.20 14.58
CA LYS A 413 -0.94 14.23 15.51
C LYS A 413 -2.07 15.02 14.89
N GLU A 414 -3.22 15.02 15.53
CA GLU A 414 -4.46 15.59 15.00
C GLU A 414 -5.05 16.60 15.99
N THR A 415 -5.43 17.77 15.48
CA THR A 415 -6.12 18.83 16.21
C THR A 415 -7.40 19.17 15.47
N VAL A 416 -8.53 19.13 16.16
CA VAL A 416 -9.84 19.46 15.61
C VAL A 416 -10.48 20.52 16.48
N LEU A 417 -10.78 21.67 15.89
CA LEU A 417 -11.60 22.71 16.52
C LEU A 417 -12.91 22.79 15.77
N ARG A 418 -14.02 22.49 16.43
CA ARG A 418 -15.35 22.44 15.84
C ARG A 418 -16.19 23.62 16.31
N GLY A 419 -16.50 24.51 15.38
CA GLY A 419 -17.53 25.52 15.55
C GLY A 419 -18.86 25.10 14.91
N GLY A 420 -19.85 25.99 14.97
CA GLY A 420 -21.15 25.80 14.34
C GLY A 420 -22.27 25.77 15.37
N GLY A 421 -23.32 24.98 15.13
CA GLY A 421 -24.44 24.92 16.05
C GLY A 421 -25.37 23.73 15.83
N ASP A 422 -26.06 23.38 16.91
CA ASP A 422 -27.23 22.52 16.94
C ASP A 422 -28.47 23.40 16.71
N LEU A 423 -29.10 23.20 15.55
CA LEU A 423 -30.24 24.00 15.09
C LEU A 423 -31.54 23.59 15.79
N GLU A 424 -31.67 22.32 16.21
CA GLU A 424 -32.87 21.86 16.92
C GLU A 424 -32.93 22.45 18.32
N ASN A 425 -31.77 22.56 18.99
CA ASN A 425 -31.68 23.09 20.35
C ASN A 425 -31.37 24.59 20.41
N ASN A 426 -31.14 25.25 19.26
CA ASN A 426 -30.72 26.67 19.17
C ASN A 426 -29.45 26.98 19.98
N ILE A 427 -28.42 26.15 19.78
CA ILE A 427 -27.16 26.22 20.54
C ILE A 427 -25.97 26.33 19.58
N ASP A 428 -25.09 27.31 19.83
CA ASP A 428 -23.79 27.39 19.17
C ASP A 428 -22.78 26.45 19.87
N LEU A 429 -21.84 25.91 19.11
CA LEU A 429 -20.80 24.99 19.56
C LEU A 429 -19.40 25.58 19.44
N ASN A 430 -18.55 25.25 20.40
CA ASN A 430 -17.10 25.47 20.35
C ASN A 430 -16.39 24.28 21.00
N ASN A 431 -16.20 23.21 20.23
CA ASN A 431 -15.65 21.95 20.71
C ASN A 431 -14.19 21.81 20.27
N GLY A 432 -13.41 21.03 21.02
CA GLY A 432 -12.02 20.77 20.68
C GLY A 432 -11.63 19.32 20.93
N ALA A 433 -10.75 18.79 20.08
CA ALA A 433 -10.18 17.46 20.21
C ALA A 433 -8.69 17.45 19.84
N PHE A 434 -7.87 16.82 20.68
CA PHE A 434 -6.41 16.80 20.59
C PHE A 434 -5.92 15.36 20.71
N ARG A 435 -5.44 14.80 19.60
CA ARG A 435 -5.11 13.39 19.47
C ARG A 435 -3.67 13.20 19.04
N TYR A 436 -3.01 12.23 19.66
CA TYR A 436 -1.75 11.69 19.16
C TYR A 436 -1.85 10.18 19.11
N GLU A 437 -1.55 9.59 17.96
CA GLU A 437 -1.51 8.16 17.75
C GLU A 437 -0.12 7.76 17.26
N ALA A 438 0.51 6.84 17.96
CA ALA A 438 1.79 6.25 17.58
C ALA A 438 1.61 4.77 17.25
N ARG A 439 2.29 4.34 16.19
CA ARG A 439 2.14 3.00 15.66
C ARG A 439 3.45 2.43 15.14
N SER A 440 3.76 1.22 15.60
CA SER A 440 4.94 0.47 15.20
C SER A 440 4.51 -0.84 14.53
N ILE A 441 5.09 -1.15 13.39
CA ILE A 441 4.86 -2.40 12.67
C ILE A 441 6.23 -3.01 12.34
N TYR A 442 6.43 -4.25 12.73
CA TYR A 442 7.57 -5.07 12.31
C TYR A 442 7.07 -6.29 11.55
N SER A 443 7.73 -6.61 10.45
CA SER A 443 7.54 -7.85 9.68
C SER A 443 8.88 -8.43 9.31
N GLY A 444 9.13 -9.68 9.75
CA GLY A 444 10.31 -10.46 9.43
C GLY A 444 9.92 -11.76 8.74
N GLN A 445 10.64 -12.13 7.68
CA GLN A 445 10.37 -13.33 6.89
C GLN A 445 11.68 -14.02 6.54
N LEU A 446 11.75 -15.33 6.79
CA LEU A 446 12.80 -16.20 6.29
C LEU A 446 12.20 -17.11 5.23
N SER A 447 12.77 -17.15 4.03
CA SER A 447 12.31 -18.00 2.95
C SER A 447 13.44 -18.79 2.32
N GLY A 448 13.11 -19.97 1.80
CA GLY A 448 14.01 -20.81 1.02
C GLY A 448 13.37 -21.24 -0.28
N THR A 449 14.18 -21.27 -1.35
CA THR A 449 13.82 -21.82 -2.65
C THR A 449 14.86 -22.85 -3.05
N HIS A 450 14.40 -24.07 -3.30
CA HIS A 450 15.24 -25.23 -3.56
C HIS A 450 14.75 -25.98 -4.81
N GLU A 451 15.62 -26.16 -5.79
CA GLU A 451 15.39 -27.04 -6.94
C GLU A 451 15.93 -28.42 -6.57
N LEU A 452 15.04 -29.27 -6.05
CA LEU A 452 15.36 -30.61 -5.55
C LEU A 452 15.72 -31.58 -6.68
N SER A 453 15.13 -31.37 -7.85
CA SER A 453 15.42 -32.08 -9.10
C SER A 453 15.05 -31.20 -10.29
N GLU A 454 15.35 -31.63 -11.52
CA GLU A 454 14.90 -30.91 -12.73
C GLU A 454 13.37 -30.76 -12.82
N LYS A 455 12.62 -31.61 -12.12
CA LYS A 455 11.15 -31.60 -12.13
C LYS A 455 10.54 -30.97 -10.89
N THR A 456 11.27 -30.82 -9.79
CA THR A 456 10.67 -30.48 -8.49
C THR A 456 11.34 -29.28 -7.86
N LYS A 457 10.53 -28.28 -7.54
CA LYS A 457 10.93 -27.06 -6.83
C LYS A 457 10.14 -26.93 -5.54
N LEU A 458 10.86 -26.78 -4.43
CA LEU A 458 10.33 -26.55 -3.11
C LEU A 458 10.54 -25.09 -2.73
N LYS A 459 9.49 -24.44 -2.23
CA LYS A 459 9.55 -23.11 -1.61
C LYS A 459 8.97 -23.20 -0.22
N TRP A 460 9.60 -22.55 0.74
CA TRP A 460 9.07 -22.42 2.08
C TRP A 460 9.29 -21.01 2.59
N ILE A 461 8.38 -20.54 3.44
CA ILE A 461 8.46 -19.23 4.08
C ILE A 461 7.99 -19.38 5.53
N GLY A 462 8.79 -18.90 6.47
CA GLY A 462 8.40 -18.69 7.86
C GLY A 462 8.43 -17.19 8.17
N GLY A 463 7.35 -16.65 8.72
CA GLY A 463 7.22 -15.21 8.98
C GLY A 463 6.70 -14.92 10.38
N ALA A 464 7.17 -13.80 10.94
CA ALA A 464 6.68 -13.24 12.19
C ALA A 464 6.37 -11.76 12.02
N GLY A 465 5.30 -11.30 12.65
CA GLY A 465 4.86 -9.92 12.62
C GLY A 465 4.47 -9.43 14.00
N TYR A 466 4.72 -8.15 14.25
CA TYR A 466 4.28 -7.46 15.47
C TYR A 466 3.70 -6.09 15.10
N THR A 467 2.51 -5.81 15.60
CA THR A 467 1.86 -4.51 15.49
C THR A 467 1.57 -3.98 16.87
N TYR A 468 2.02 -2.75 17.14
CA TYR A 468 1.70 -2.01 18.35
C TYR A 468 1.10 -0.67 17.98
N ARG A 469 -0.07 -0.36 18.55
CA ARG A 469 -0.71 0.95 18.46
C ARG A 469 -0.91 1.49 19.86
N ASN A 470 -0.50 2.74 20.07
CA ASN A 470 -0.68 3.47 21.30
C ASN A 470 -1.34 4.81 20.99
N GLU A 471 -2.46 5.07 21.64
CA GLU A 471 -3.17 6.34 21.59
C GLU A 471 -3.25 6.85 23.02
N PRO A 472 -2.19 7.54 23.51
CA PRO A 472 -2.21 8.07 24.84
C PRO A 472 -3.00 9.37 24.88
N ASP A 473 -3.91 9.45 25.84
CA ASP A 473 -4.48 10.74 26.26
C ASP A 473 -5.09 11.54 25.11
N PHE A 474 -5.96 10.89 24.33
CA PHE A 474 -6.83 11.57 23.40
C PHE A 474 -7.83 12.42 24.20
N ARG A 475 -7.65 13.74 24.12
CA ARG A 475 -8.42 14.72 24.89
C ARG A 475 -9.48 15.37 24.02
N ARG A 476 -10.64 15.62 24.61
CA ARG A 476 -11.70 16.36 23.96
C ARG A 476 -12.57 17.08 24.96
N PHE A 477 -13.28 18.07 24.47
CA PHE A 477 -14.29 18.79 25.23
C PHE A 477 -15.38 19.29 24.28
N THR A 478 -16.56 19.51 24.86
CA THR A 478 -17.64 20.21 24.17
C THR A 478 -18.03 21.43 24.98
N SER A 479 -18.39 22.50 24.30
CA SER A 479 -18.88 23.72 24.94
C SER A 479 -19.95 24.38 24.10
N THR A 480 -20.89 25.04 24.77
CA THR A 480 -22.12 25.53 24.17
C THR A 480 -22.51 26.90 24.68
N ARG A 481 -23.22 27.66 23.85
CA ARG A 481 -23.97 28.85 24.28
C ARG A 481 -25.28 28.93 23.52
N GLN A 482 -26.24 29.72 24.00
CA GLN A 482 -27.47 29.99 23.26
C GLN A 482 -27.16 30.75 21.97
N THR A 483 -27.69 30.26 20.84
CA THR A 483 -27.54 30.92 19.53
C THR A 483 -28.11 32.33 19.57
N GLY A 484 -27.41 33.26 18.91
CA GLY A 484 -27.78 34.68 18.85
C GLY A 484 -27.44 35.48 20.11
N THR A 485 -26.79 34.87 21.10
CA THR A 485 -26.30 35.56 22.30
C THR A 485 -24.78 35.82 22.23
N ASN A 486 -24.34 36.85 22.93
CA ASN A 486 -22.91 37.12 23.16
C ASN A 486 -22.39 36.51 24.47
N ASN A 487 -23.16 35.59 25.06
CA ASN A 487 -22.76 34.91 26.27
C ASN A 487 -21.49 34.09 26.03
N PRO A 488 -20.61 33.96 27.03
CA PRO A 488 -19.46 33.06 26.93
C PRO A 488 -19.93 31.62 26.74
N PHE A 489 -19.15 30.83 26.01
CA PHE A 489 -19.39 29.39 25.91
C PHE A 489 -19.23 28.74 27.28
N THR A 490 -20.07 27.75 27.57
CA THR A 490 -20.07 26.98 28.80
C THR A 490 -19.58 25.57 28.52
N ILE A 491 -18.62 25.05 29.31
CA ILE A 491 -18.13 23.67 29.16
C ILE A 491 -19.23 22.70 29.58
N ASN A 492 -19.54 21.74 28.69
CA ASN A 492 -20.54 20.72 28.95
C ASN A 492 -19.98 19.60 29.81
N LEU A 493 -20.64 19.36 30.95
CA LEU A 493 -20.25 18.36 31.93
C LEU A 493 -21.48 17.58 32.42
N GLN A 494 -21.26 16.36 32.90
CA GLN A 494 -22.30 15.59 33.58
C GLN A 494 -22.48 16.10 35.01
N GLN A 495 -23.75 16.25 35.45
CA GLN A 495 -24.09 16.66 36.82
C GLN A 495 -24.05 15.50 37.83
N PHE A 496 -23.65 14.31 37.38
CA PHE A 496 -23.47 13.12 38.20
C PHE A 496 -22.11 12.51 37.90
N GLU A 497 -21.62 11.61 38.75
CA GLU A 497 -20.37 10.85 38.54
C GLU A 497 -20.52 9.76 37.45
N SER A 498 -21.08 10.12 36.30
CA SER A 498 -21.30 9.25 35.16
C SER A 498 -20.73 9.93 33.90
N PRO A 499 -19.39 10.00 33.76
CA PRO A 499 -18.76 10.73 32.66
C PRO A 499 -19.14 10.14 31.30
N THR A 500 -19.01 10.94 30.23
CA THR A 500 -19.23 10.47 28.85
C THR A 500 -17.96 10.60 28.02
N LEU A 501 -17.86 9.77 26.99
CA LEU A 501 -16.76 9.86 26.04
C LEU A 501 -16.81 11.17 25.25
N GLN A 502 -17.95 11.82 25.07
CA GLN A 502 -18.10 12.95 24.15
C GLN A 502 -17.64 14.29 24.73
N GLN A 503 -17.86 14.51 26.03
CA GLN A 503 -17.62 15.76 26.74
C GLN A 503 -16.13 15.90 27.14
N ALA A 504 -15.84 16.59 28.25
CA ALA A 504 -14.51 16.84 28.82
C ALA A 504 -13.75 15.55 29.21
N ALA A 505 -13.32 14.77 28.21
CA ALA A 505 -12.84 13.40 28.34
C ALA A 505 -11.35 13.26 27.99
N ARG A 506 -10.72 12.24 28.59
CA ARG A 506 -9.36 11.75 28.31
C ARG A 506 -9.45 10.27 28.02
N PHE A 507 -8.96 9.84 26.86
CA PHE A 507 -9.04 8.46 26.40
C PHE A 507 -7.65 7.90 26.12
N TYR A 508 -7.37 6.70 26.62
CA TYR A 508 -6.10 6.01 26.48
C TYR A 508 -6.38 4.64 25.88
N SER A 509 -5.76 4.29 24.75
CA SER A 509 -5.90 2.94 24.20
C SER A 509 -4.57 2.34 23.76
N ARG A 510 -4.47 1.02 23.92
CA ARG A 510 -3.33 0.21 23.49
C ARG A 510 -3.86 -1.02 22.75
N LEU A 511 -3.19 -1.35 21.65
CA LEU A 511 -3.41 -2.59 20.91
C LEU A 511 -2.07 -3.23 20.61
N GLY A 512 -1.93 -4.50 21.00
CA GLY A 512 -0.81 -5.34 20.62
C GLY A 512 -1.31 -6.54 19.82
N GLU A 513 -0.66 -6.84 18.71
CA GLU A 513 -0.93 -8.02 17.89
C GLU A 513 0.38 -8.70 17.49
N ILE A 514 0.43 -10.02 17.67
CA ILE A 514 1.51 -10.88 17.18
C ILE A 514 0.92 -11.81 16.13
N VAL A 515 1.65 -11.99 15.04
CA VAL A 515 1.28 -12.89 13.94
C VAL A 515 2.43 -13.83 13.63
N GLY A 516 2.16 -15.13 13.58
CA GLY A 516 3.06 -16.14 13.05
C GLY A 516 2.50 -16.74 11.76
N THR A 517 3.33 -16.89 10.73
CA THR A 517 2.92 -17.42 9.43
C THR A 517 3.90 -18.48 8.93
N GLY A 518 3.38 -19.48 8.22
CA GLY A 518 4.18 -20.53 7.59
C GLY A 518 3.56 -20.98 6.28
N THR A 519 4.39 -21.10 5.25
CA THR A 519 3.98 -21.58 3.93
C THR A 519 4.98 -22.61 3.44
N VAL A 520 4.49 -23.69 2.84
CA VAL A 520 5.30 -24.64 2.08
C VAL A 520 4.59 -24.91 0.75
N THR A 521 5.32 -24.79 -0.35
CA THR A 521 4.80 -24.98 -1.71
C THR A 521 5.75 -25.85 -2.50
N VAL A 522 5.20 -26.82 -3.23
CA VAL A 522 5.91 -27.71 -4.15
C VAL A 522 5.35 -27.52 -5.55
N ASP A 523 6.23 -27.17 -6.48
CA ASP A 523 5.97 -27.17 -7.91
C ASP A 523 6.62 -28.43 -8.51
N HIS A 524 5.83 -29.28 -9.19
CA HIS A 524 6.30 -30.54 -9.78
C HIS A 524 5.86 -30.69 -11.25
N LEU A 525 6.80 -30.98 -12.15
CA LEU A 525 6.53 -31.26 -13.56
C LEU A 525 6.04 -32.71 -13.73
N LEU A 526 4.85 -32.89 -14.31
CA LEU A 526 4.22 -34.19 -14.47
C LEU A 526 4.59 -34.85 -15.81
N GLY A 527 4.81 -36.16 -15.81
CA GLY A 527 5.09 -36.96 -17.00
C GLY A 527 6.53 -36.85 -17.53
N ALA A 528 6.75 -37.31 -18.77
CA ALA A 528 8.02 -37.13 -19.46
C ALA A 528 8.24 -35.64 -19.79
N LYS A 529 9.52 -35.22 -19.82
CA LYS A 529 9.89 -33.86 -20.20
C LYS A 529 9.48 -33.66 -21.66
N LYS A 530 8.64 -32.66 -21.92
CA LYS A 530 8.21 -32.28 -23.27
C LYS A 530 9.25 -31.34 -23.88
N GLU A 531 9.47 -31.46 -25.19
CA GLU A 531 10.36 -30.56 -25.92
C GLU A 531 9.89 -29.11 -25.85
N ASN A 532 8.58 -28.88 -26.01
CA ASN A 532 7.96 -27.59 -25.75
C ASN A 532 7.65 -27.43 -24.24
N PRO A 533 8.32 -26.53 -23.51
CA PRO A 533 8.09 -26.33 -22.08
C PRO A 533 6.70 -25.80 -21.73
N GLU A 534 6.00 -25.14 -22.68
CA GLU A 534 4.61 -24.70 -22.50
C GLU A 534 3.63 -25.89 -22.46
N MET A 535 3.98 -27.00 -23.14
CA MET A 535 3.19 -28.23 -23.15
C MET A 535 3.49 -29.16 -21.96
N GLN A 536 4.32 -28.72 -21.01
CA GLN A 536 4.62 -29.50 -19.80
C GLN A 536 3.49 -29.35 -18.76
N PRO A 537 2.77 -30.42 -18.38
CA PRO A 537 1.80 -30.35 -17.29
C PRO A 537 2.52 -30.18 -15.94
N LYS A 538 1.91 -29.43 -15.03
CA LYS A 538 2.54 -29.05 -13.74
C LYS A 538 1.54 -29.24 -12.60
N LEU A 539 1.98 -29.88 -11.53
CA LEU A 539 1.30 -29.91 -10.25
C LEU A 539 1.88 -28.82 -9.36
N ASN A 540 1.03 -28.01 -8.76
CA ASN A 540 1.39 -27.07 -7.71
C ASN A 540 0.57 -27.44 -6.47
N ALA A 541 1.24 -27.71 -5.36
CA ALA A 541 0.58 -28.04 -4.10
C ALA A 541 1.24 -27.33 -2.94
N GLY A 542 0.48 -27.00 -1.90
CA GLY A 542 1.07 -26.34 -0.74
C GLY A 542 0.15 -26.24 0.45
N THR A 543 0.72 -25.69 1.51
CA THR A 543 0.05 -25.43 2.78
C THR A 543 0.33 -24.01 3.22
N TYR A 544 -0.62 -23.44 3.96
CA TYR A 544 -0.50 -22.14 4.61
C TYR A 544 -1.03 -22.25 6.03
N VAL A 545 -0.31 -21.71 7.00
CA VAL A 545 -0.76 -21.58 8.38
C VAL A 545 -0.49 -20.17 8.88
N GLU A 546 -1.46 -19.61 9.59
CA GLU A 546 -1.37 -18.33 10.25
C GLU A 546 -2.02 -18.42 11.63
N TYR A 547 -1.32 -17.87 12.62
CA TYR A 547 -1.83 -17.67 13.96
C TYR A 547 -1.72 -16.20 14.33
N LYS A 548 -2.83 -15.60 14.78
CA LYS A 548 -2.89 -14.21 15.27
C LYS A 548 -3.36 -14.23 16.73
N ASP A 549 -2.69 -13.44 17.57
CA ASP A 549 -3.12 -13.13 18.93
C ASP A 549 -3.13 -11.61 19.11
N ARG A 550 -4.30 -11.04 19.42
CA ARG A 550 -4.54 -9.61 19.58
C ARG A 550 -5.11 -9.32 20.95
N LYS A 551 -4.56 -8.30 21.60
CA LYS A 551 -5.12 -7.73 22.83
C LYS A 551 -5.36 -6.25 22.65
N TYR A 552 -6.55 -5.81 23.02
CA TYR A 552 -6.93 -4.41 23.04
C TYR A 552 -7.42 -4.03 24.44
N SER A 553 -7.01 -2.86 24.88
CA SER A 553 -7.51 -2.25 26.11
C SER A 553 -7.57 -0.75 25.97
N ALA A 554 -8.66 -0.17 26.44
CA ALA A 554 -8.84 1.25 26.62
C ALA A 554 -9.16 1.56 28.08
N ARG A 555 -8.80 2.79 28.46
CA ARG A 555 -9.16 3.39 29.74
C ARG A 555 -9.47 4.86 29.50
N TRP A 556 -10.52 5.37 30.11
CA TRP A 556 -10.91 6.75 29.92
C TRP A 556 -11.60 7.36 31.13
N PHE A 557 -11.49 8.68 31.19
CA PHE A 557 -11.98 9.51 32.29
C PHE A 557 -12.71 10.71 31.71
N GLY A 558 -13.65 11.29 32.47
CA GLY A 558 -14.28 12.54 32.12
C GLY A 558 -14.44 13.44 33.34
N ILE A 559 -14.36 14.74 33.13
CA ILE A 559 -14.66 15.71 34.19
C ILE A 559 -16.17 15.71 34.44
N VAL A 560 -16.54 15.67 35.71
CA VAL A 560 -17.93 15.71 36.19
C VAL A 560 -18.13 16.94 37.09
N ASN A 561 -19.37 17.41 37.16
CA ASN A 561 -19.81 18.54 37.98
C ASN A 561 -20.97 18.15 38.93
N PRO A 562 -20.76 17.19 39.86
CA PRO A 562 -21.78 16.82 40.84
C PRO A 562 -22.07 17.94 41.84
N ASN A 563 -21.12 18.86 42.04
CA ASN A 563 -21.26 20.03 42.90
C ASN A 563 -22.07 21.18 42.27
N ARG A 564 -22.47 21.05 41.00
CA ARG A 564 -23.28 22.05 40.26
C ARG A 564 -22.67 23.45 40.30
N VAL A 565 -21.34 23.55 40.09
CA VAL A 565 -20.65 24.85 40.01
C VAL A 565 -21.28 25.74 38.94
N GLY A 566 -21.28 27.05 39.16
CA GLY A 566 -21.96 28.03 38.32
C GLY A 566 -21.12 28.50 37.13
N SER A 567 -21.61 29.54 36.47
CA SER A 567 -20.97 30.13 35.28
C SER A 567 -19.58 30.69 35.57
N GLU A 568 -19.24 31.02 36.81
CA GLU A 568 -17.92 31.49 37.23
C GLU A 568 -16.79 30.49 36.93
N ILE A 569 -17.11 29.18 36.88
CA ILE A 569 -16.18 28.13 36.45
C ILE A 569 -16.52 27.65 35.03
N LEU A 570 -17.81 27.39 34.75
CA LEU A 570 -18.19 26.76 33.47
C LEU A 570 -17.99 27.66 32.25
N SER A 571 -18.03 28.98 32.42
CA SER A 571 -17.83 29.95 31.33
C SER A 571 -16.37 30.36 31.10
N LEU A 572 -15.43 29.75 31.83
CA LEU A 572 -14.01 29.94 31.59
C LEU A 572 -13.63 29.42 30.20
N ALA A 573 -12.68 30.09 29.53
CA ALA A 573 -12.12 29.57 28.30
C ALA A 573 -11.51 28.17 28.55
N PRO A 574 -11.50 27.24 27.57
CA PRO A 574 -10.98 25.89 27.76
C PRO A 574 -9.59 25.85 28.42
N GLU A 575 -8.69 26.75 28.03
CA GLU A 575 -7.32 26.86 28.56
C GLU A 575 -7.25 27.28 30.03
N GLN A 576 -8.32 27.92 30.52
CA GLN A 576 -8.48 28.31 31.92
C GLN A 576 -9.26 27.25 32.69
N PHE A 577 -10.32 26.69 32.11
CA PHE A 577 -11.15 25.65 32.73
C PHE A 577 -10.34 24.41 33.08
N PHE A 578 -9.54 23.89 32.14
CA PHE A 578 -8.77 22.66 32.32
C PHE A 578 -7.50 22.82 33.17
N GLN A 579 -7.28 23.97 33.81
CA GLN A 579 -6.17 24.14 34.75
C GLN A 579 -6.40 23.33 36.03
N ASN A 580 -5.33 22.74 36.54
CA ASN A 580 -5.32 22.00 37.81
C ASN A 580 -5.93 22.74 39.02
N SER A 581 -5.92 24.07 39.03
CA SER A 581 -6.53 24.91 40.09
C SER A 581 -8.07 24.80 40.17
N ASN A 582 -8.71 24.32 39.10
CA ASN A 582 -10.15 24.08 39.06
C ASN A 582 -10.54 22.66 39.49
N LEU A 583 -9.57 21.75 39.58
CA LEU A 583 -9.79 20.38 40.06
C LEU A 583 -9.81 20.34 41.59
N ALA A 584 -11.01 20.17 42.16
CA ALA A 584 -11.22 20.08 43.61
C ALA A 584 -12.50 19.32 43.94
N SER A 585 -12.52 18.71 45.13
CA SER A 585 -13.64 17.89 45.63
C SER A 585 -14.96 18.67 45.70
N ASN A 586 -14.88 19.97 45.99
CA ASN A 586 -16.01 20.91 46.03
C ASN A 586 -16.24 21.70 44.72
N LYS A 587 -15.48 21.40 43.65
CA LYS A 587 -15.63 22.01 42.32
C LYS A 587 -15.93 20.94 41.28
N VAL A 588 -15.04 20.76 40.31
CA VAL A 588 -15.09 19.71 39.30
C VAL A 588 -13.92 18.76 39.49
N TYR A 589 -14.09 17.50 39.11
CA TYR A 589 -13.03 16.49 39.18
C TYR A 589 -13.26 15.41 38.13
N TYR A 590 -12.22 14.62 37.86
CA TYR A 590 -12.32 13.49 36.94
C TYR A 590 -12.99 12.29 37.62
N SER A 591 -13.93 11.68 36.91
CA SER A 591 -14.47 10.36 37.23
C SER A 591 -14.07 9.35 36.13
N GLU A 592 -14.03 8.07 36.50
CA GLU A 592 -13.72 6.97 35.60
C GLU A 592 -14.95 6.57 34.79
N GLY A 593 -14.81 6.52 33.46
CA GLY A 593 -15.86 6.04 32.56
C GLY A 593 -15.65 4.63 32.02
N THR A 594 -14.46 4.07 32.21
CA THR A 594 -14.08 2.77 31.67
C THR A 594 -15.06 1.67 32.04
N ASN A 595 -15.51 0.93 31.03
CA ASN A 595 -16.53 -0.10 31.12
C ASN A 595 -15.96 -1.47 30.71
N PHE A 596 -16.75 -2.54 30.82
CA PHE A 596 -16.29 -3.90 30.56
C PHE A 596 -15.98 -4.15 29.07
N ASP A 597 -16.66 -3.43 28.16
CA ASP A 597 -16.46 -3.49 26.71
C ASP A 597 -15.20 -2.75 26.25
N ASP A 598 -14.53 -1.97 27.10
CA ASP A 598 -13.30 -1.25 26.75
C ASP A 598 -12.05 -2.16 26.64
N LYS A 599 -12.22 -3.49 26.69
CA LYS A 599 -11.14 -4.46 26.45
C LYS A 599 -11.66 -5.70 25.73
N TYR A 600 -10.79 -6.30 24.91
CA TYR A 600 -11.04 -7.63 24.36
C TYR A 600 -9.72 -8.35 24.08
N ALA A 601 -9.78 -9.69 24.10
CA ALA A 601 -8.74 -10.56 23.58
C ALA A 601 -9.30 -11.31 22.37
N ALA A 602 -8.52 -11.45 21.32
CA ALA A 602 -8.95 -12.12 20.11
C ALA A 602 -7.83 -12.95 19.49
N GLN A 603 -8.20 -14.11 18.96
CA GLN A 603 -7.30 -15.06 18.37
C GLN A 603 -7.85 -15.56 17.04
N ASN A 604 -6.95 -15.87 16.09
CA ASN A 604 -7.35 -16.47 14.83
C ASN A 604 -6.33 -17.51 14.38
N LEU A 605 -6.80 -18.73 14.17
CA LEU A 605 -6.05 -19.78 13.49
C LEU A 605 -6.60 -19.96 12.08
N LEU A 606 -5.78 -19.75 11.07
CA LEU A 606 -6.10 -20.03 9.67
C LEU A 606 -5.12 -21.08 9.15
N ALA A 607 -5.62 -22.27 8.82
CA ALA A 607 -4.86 -23.33 8.19
C ALA A 607 -5.47 -23.67 6.84
N ALA A 608 -4.63 -23.84 5.82
CA ALA A 608 -5.07 -24.15 4.48
C ALA A 608 -4.18 -25.20 3.82
N GLY A 609 -4.81 -26.05 3.03
CA GLY A 609 -4.15 -26.93 2.07
C GLY A 609 -4.70 -26.67 0.68
N TYR A 610 -3.83 -26.70 -0.33
CA TYR A 610 -4.23 -26.50 -1.70
C TYR A 610 -3.44 -27.35 -2.68
N ALA A 611 -4.07 -27.65 -3.81
CA ALA A 611 -3.44 -28.28 -4.95
C ALA A 611 -4.07 -27.75 -6.24
N SER A 612 -3.26 -27.63 -7.29
CA SER A 612 -3.69 -27.28 -8.62
C SER A 612 -2.89 -28.01 -9.68
N VAL A 613 -3.54 -28.35 -10.78
CA VAL A 613 -2.92 -28.98 -11.94
C VAL A 613 -3.08 -28.05 -13.13
N TYR A 614 -1.95 -27.61 -13.67
CA TYR A 614 -1.86 -27.00 -14.98
C TYR A 614 -1.79 -28.10 -16.04
N TRP A 615 -2.76 -28.12 -16.92
CA TRP A 615 -2.92 -29.09 -17.99
C TRP A 615 -2.99 -28.38 -19.36
N PRO A 616 -1.90 -28.39 -20.14
CA PRO A 616 -1.92 -27.92 -21.52
C PRO A 616 -2.55 -28.99 -22.42
N LEU A 617 -3.87 -28.92 -22.60
CA LEU A 617 -4.66 -29.90 -23.36
C LEU A 617 -4.24 -29.95 -24.83
N THR A 618 -3.95 -28.79 -25.42
CA THR A 618 -3.41 -28.62 -26.77
C THR A 618 -2.44 -27.42 -26.77
N GLU A 619 -1.78 -27.14 -27.90
CA GLU A 619 -0.92 -25.94 -28.04
C GLU A 619 -1.70 -24.63 -27.89
N HIS A 620 -3.01 -24.67 -28.18
CA HIS A 620 -3.91 -23.53 -28.10
C HIS A 620 -4.72 -23.51 -26.79
N LEU A 621 -5.08 -24.66 -26.23
CA LEU A 621 -5.96 -24.76 -25.07
C LEU A 621 -5.21 -25.27 -23.85
N ASN A 622 -5.25 -24.51 -22.76
CA ASN A 622 -4.80 -24.95 -21.45
C ASN A 622 -5.87 -24.74 -20.37
N ALA A 623 -5.81 -25.59 -19.35
CA ALA A 623 -6.69 -25.57 -18.20
C ALA A 623 -5.87 -25.63 -16.91
N THR A 624 -6.25 -24.85 -15.91
CA THR A 624 -5.74 -24.96 -14.55
C THR A 624 -6.90 -25.26 -13.62
N ILE A 625 -6.91 -26.47 -13.06
CA ILE A 625 -7.93 -26.93 -12.13
C ILE A 625 -7.30 -26.92 -10.75
N GLY A 626 -7.91 -26.22 -9.79
CA GLY A 626 -7.37 -26.09 -8.45
C GLY A 626 -8.43 -26.20 -7.37
N PHE A 627 -8.03 -26.73 -6.23
CA PHE A 627 -8.84 -26.80 -5.02
C PHE A 627 -8.04 -26.31 -3.83
N ARG A 628 -8.66 -25.47 -3.01
CA ARG A 628 -8.13 -25.00 -1.73
C ARG A 628 -9.17 -25.25 -0.64
N GLY A 629 -8.74 -25.81 0.49
CA GLY A 629 -9.55 -25.92 1.70
C GLY A 629 -8.96 -25.05 2.79
N GLU A 630 -9.75 -24.18 3.40
CA GLU A 630 -9.33 -23.33 4.51
C GLU A 630 -10.12 -23.65 5.78
N TYR A 631 -9.44 -24.09 6.84
CA TYR A 631 -9.98 -24.14 8.19
C TYR A 631 -9.63 -22.84 8.92
N ASN A 632 -10.64 -22.13 9.41
CA ASN A 632 -10.47 -20.90 10.14
C ASN A 632 -11.21 -20.97 11.47
N ARG A 633 -10.53 -20.72 12.59
CA ARG A 633 -11.15 -20.59 13.91
C ARG A 633 -10.86 -19.19 14.45
N GLN A 634 -11.87 -18.33 14.40
CA GLN A 634 -11.82 -16.98 14.93
C GLN A 634 -12.45 -16.95 16.33
N GLN A 635 -11.72 -16.42 17.29
CA GLN A 635 -12.14 -16.31 18.68
C GLN A 635 -12.05 -14.88 19.17
N LEU A 636 -13.05 -14.41 19.91
CA LEU A 636 -13.05 -13.10 20.55
C LEU A 636 -13.73 -13.21 21.92
N GLN A 637 -13.02 -12.76 22.95
CA GLN A 637 -13.50 -12.69 24.32
C GLN A 637 -13.54 -11.23 24.75
N GLY A 638 -14.71 -10.77 25.13
CA GLY A 638 -14.97 -9.42 25.60
C GLY A 638 -16.23 -9.39 26.45
N PHE A 639 -16.77 -8.20 26.66
CA PHE A 639 -17.98 -8.01 27.43
C PHE A 639 -18.86 -6.94 26.78
N GLU A 640 -20.17 -7.05 26.98
CA GLU A 640 -21.13 -5.99 26.67
C GLU A 640 -21.01 -4.82 27.65
N ARG A 641 -21.45 -3.64 27.20
CA ARG A 641 -21.46 -2.43 27.98
C ARG A 641 -22.61 -2.46 29.01
N GLY A 642 -22.31 -2.24 30.28
CA GLY A 642 -23.31 -2.28 31.35
C GLY A 642 -23.72 -3.72 31.72
N GLY A 643 -23.57 -4.09 32.99
CA GLY A 643 -23.84 -5.46 33.46
C GLY A 643 -22.74 -6.48 33.19
N GLY A 644 -21.87 -6.27 32.19
CA GLY A 644 -20.70 -7.10 31.94
C GLY A 644 -21.03 -8.50 31.47
N ILE A 645 -22.07 -8.64 30.63
CA ILE A 645 -22.40 -9.90 29.97
C ILE A 645 -21.22 -10.31 29.09
N GLU A 646 -20.75 -11.54 29.23
CA GLU A 646 -19.64 -12.05 28.44
C GLU A 646 -20.03 -12.17 26.97
N VAL A 647 -19.17 -11.65 26.10
CA VAL A 647 -19.25 -11.85 24.65
C VAL A 647 -18.13 -12.80 24.28
N ASN A 648 -18.49 -14.04 23.96
CA ASN A 648 -17.55 -15.06 23.53
C ASN A 648 -17.92 -15.53 22.11
N VAL A 649 -17.13 -15.11 21.14
CA VAL A 649 -17.19 -15.59 19.77
C VAL A 649 -16.21 -16.74 19.65
N ASP A 650 -16.65 -17.92 19.20
CA ASP A 650 -15.80 -19.02 18.77
C ASP A 650 -16.40 -19.64 17.50
N ARG A 651 -15.74 -19.41 16.36
CA ARG A 651 -16.25 -19.78 15.04
C ARG A 651 -15.25 -20.63 14.27
N PRO A 652 -15.23 -21.95 14.47
CA PRO A 652 -14.52 -22.87 13.60
C PRO A 652 -15.33 -23.07 12.30
N VAL A 653 -14.73 -22.71 11.16
CA VAL A 653 -15.35 -22.80 9.83
C VAL A 653 -14.37 -23.42 8.85
N PHE A 654 -14.77 -24.50 8.19
CA PHE A 654 -14.07 -25.03 7.01
C PHE A 654 -14.73 -24.49 5.74
N THR A 655 -13.93 -23.92 4.85
CA THR A 655 -14.39 -23.32 3.60
C THR A 655 -13.72 -24.00 2.40
N PRO A 656 -14.47 -24.70 1.54
CA PRO A 656 -13.95 -25.24 0.28
C PRO A 656 -13.96 -24.15 -0.82
N LEU A 657 -12.85 -24.05 -1.54
CA LEU A 657 -12.58 -22.99 -2.53
C LEU A 657 -12.07 -23.62 -3.82
N PRO A 658 -12.96 -24.18 -4.67
CA PRO A 658 -12.60 -24.64 -6.00
C PRO A 658 -12.27 -23.46 -6.93
N SER A 659 -11.39 -23.69 -7.89
CA SER A 659 -10.99 -22.75 -8.92
C SER A 659 -10.74 -23.46 -10.25
N LEU A 660 -11.13 -22.81 -11.34
CA LEU A 660 -10.89 -23.24 -12.71
C LEU A 660 -10.47 -22.02 -13.54
N ASN A 661 -9.33 -22.11 -14.22
CA ASN A 661 -8.90 -21.11 -15.19
C ASN A 661 -8.67 -21.81 -16.53
N LEU A 662 -9.26 -21.31 -17.60
CA LEU A 662 -9.14 -21.81 -18.97
C LEU A 662 -8.54 -20.70 -19.83
N THR A 663 -7.55 -21.04 -20.65
CA THR A 663 -6.99 -20.12 -21.65
C THR A 663 -6.99 -20.80 -23.01
N TYR A 664 -7.57 -20.13 -23.99
CA TYR A 664 -7.48 -20.50 -25.40
C TYR A 664 -6.69 -19.42 -26.17
N LYS A 665 -5.47 -19.76 -26.58
CA LYS A 665 -4.59 -18.93 -27.41
C LYS A 665 -4.90 -19.20 -28.88
N PHE A 666 -5.47 -18.24 -29.59
CA PHE A 666 -5.65 -18.35 -31.05
C PHE A 666 -4.29 -18.32 -31.75
N ASN A 667 -3.38 -17.47 -31.27
CA ASN A 667 -1.97 -17.34 -31.67
C ASN A 667 -1.22 -16.53 -30.60
N GLU A 668 0.00 -16.08 -30.87
CA GLU A 668 0.78 -15.25 -29.93
C GLU A 668 0.18 -13.86 -29.65
N THR A 669 -0.74 -13.42 -30.51
CA THR A 669 -1.33 -12.08 -30.52
C THR A 669 -2.71 -12.04 -29.87
N TYR A 670 -3.50 -13.11 -29.96
CA TYR A 670 -4.88 -13.17 -29.46
C TYR A 670 -5.11 -14.35 -28.53
N ALA A 671 -5.73 -14.09 -27.38
CA ALA A 671 -6.17 -15.11 -26.44
C ALA A 671 -7.54 -14.78 -25.83
N ILE A 672 -8.26 -15.81 -25.41
CA ILE A 672 -9.43 -15.69 -24.55
C ILE A 672 -9.20 -16.50 -23.27
N ARG A 673 -9.58 -15.92 -22.14
CA ARG A 673 -9.51 -16.54 -20.81
C ARG A 673 -10.90 -16.61 -20.20
N ALA A 674 -11.20 -17.71 -19.53
CA ALA A 674 -12.39 -17.87 -18.71
C ALA A 674 -11.97 -18.38 -17.34
N ALA A 675 -12.55 -17.85 -16.27
CA ALA A 675 -12.27 -18.29 -14.91
C ALA A 675 -13.53 -18.42 -14.07
N TYR A 676 -13.52 -19.43 -13.20
CA TYR A 676 -14.51 -19.65 -12.15
C TYR A 676 -13.78 -19.86 -10.83
N SER A 677 -14.25 -19.25 -9.75
CA SER A 677 -13.72 -19.51 -8.41
C SER A 677 -14.72 -19.19 -7.30
N THR A 678 -14.62 -19.91 -6.19
CA THR A 678 -15.28 -19.53 -4.94
C THR A 678 -14.28 -18.88 -4.00
N THR A 679 -14.66 -17.78 -3.37
CA THR A 679 -13.85 -16.99 -2.44
C THR A 679 -14.67 -16.66 -1.19
N VAL A 680 -14.02 -16.17 -0.14
CA VAL A 680 -14.63 -15.88 1.14
C VAL A 680 -14.28 -14.45 1.57
N ASN A 681 -15.08 -13.87 2.46
CA ASN A 681 -14.78 -12.61 3.12
C ASN A 681 -15.10 -12.72 4.61
N ARG A 682 -14.05 -12.71 5.42
CA ARG A 682 -14.13 -12.86 6.88
C ARG A 682 -14.24 -11.51 7.61
N PRO A 683 -15.07 -11.41 8.67
CA PRO A 683 -15.05 -10.27 9.57
C PRO A 683 -13.69 -10.07 10.25
N GLU A 684 -13.32 -8.83 10.52
CA GLU A 684 -12.16 -8.50 11.37
C GLU A 684 -12.52 -8.50 12.86
N PHE A 685 -11.51 -8.64 13.73
CA PHE A 685 -11.73 -8.62 15.19
C PHE A 685 -12.47 -7.36 15.67
N ARG A 686 -12.20 -6.21 15.03
CA ARG A 686 -12.87 -4.96 15.38
C ARG A 686 -14.32 -4.91 14.92
N GLU A 687 -14.64 -5.55 13.79
CA GLU A 687 -16.01 -5.70 13.30
C GLU A 687 -16.82 -6.64 14.20
N LEU A 688 -16.19 -7.56 14.92
CA LEU A 688 -16.83 -8.45 15.91
C LEU A 688 -16.87 -7.89 17.34
N SER A 689 -15.98 -6.95 17.65
CA SER A 689 -15.75 -6.46 19.01
C SER A 689 -16.95 -5.65 19.52
N PRO A 690 -17.46 -5.93 20.74
CA PRO A 690 -18.50 -5.12 21.37
C PRO A 690 -17.99 -3.74 21.84
N SER A 691 -16.67 -3.54 21.89
CA SER A 691 -16.03 -2.29 22.35
C SER A 691 -16.49 -1.06 21.58
N THR A 692 -16.96 -0.05 22.29
CA THR A 692 -17.42 1.21 21.68
C THR A 692 -16.27 2.22 21.55
N TYR A 693 -16.11 2.84 20.38
CA TYR A 693 -15.20 3.98 20.19
C TYR A 693 -15.97 5.20 19.69
N TYR A 694 -15.77 6.37 20.31
CA TYR A 694 -16.40 7.60 19.86
C TYR A 694 -15.49 8.35 18.87
N ASP A 695 -15.95 8.47 17.64
CA ASP A 695 -15.31 9.16 16.53
C ASP A 695 -15.74 10.63 16.52
N PHE A 696 -14.85 11.50 17.01
CA PHE A 696 -15.13 12.94 17.10
C PHE A 696 -15.30 13.58 15.72
N ASN A 697 -14.58 13.10 14.71
CA ASN A 697 -14.60 13.69 13.36
C ASN A 697 -15.96 13.49 12.70
N PHE A 698 -16.57 12.33 12.89
CA PHE A 698 -17.93 12.05 12.41
C PHE A 698 -19.03 12.35 13.42
N ASP A 699 -18.70 12.65 14.67
CA ASP A 699 -19.67 12.84 15.75
C ASP A 699 -20.57 11.62 15.98
N VAL A 700 -19.98 10.41 15.96
CA VAL A 700 -20.73 9.15 16.09
C VAL A 700 -19.96 8.14 16.94
N SER A 701 -20.69 7.21 17.55
CA SER A 701 -20.08 6.03 18.16
C SER A 701 -19.91 4.92 17.14
N ARG A 702 -18.82 4.17 17.22
CA ARG A 702 -18.55 2.97 16.40
C ARG A 702 -18.61 1.74 17.31
N LYS A 703 -19.45 0.76 16.95
CA LYS A 703 -19.60 -0.52 17.65
C LYS A 703 -19.54 -1.66 16.63
N GLY A 704 -18.88 -2.76 16.96
CA GLY A 704 -18.92 -3.99 16.17
C GLY A 704 -20.20 -4.78 16.39
N ASN A 705 -20.34 -5.87 15.64
CA ASN A 705 -21.43 -6.81 15.71
C ASN A 705 -20.88 -8.23 15.89
N PRO A 706 -21.01 -8.86 17.07
CA PRO A 706 -20.50 -10.20 17.31
C PRO A 706 -21.22 -11.26 16.46
N ASP A 707 -22.40 -10.99 15.90
CA ASP A 707 -23.21 -11.96 15.14
C ASP A 707 -22.80 -12.12 13.66
N LEU A 708 -21.78 -11.39 13.19
CA LEU A 708 -21.36 -11.45 11.79
C LEU A 708 -20.91 -12.83 11.35
N VAL A 709 -21.37 -13.25 10.17
CA VAL A 709 -20.92 -14.49 9.53
C VAL A 709 -20.05 -14.20 8.31
N ASN A 710 -19.21 -15.17 7.93
CA ASN A 710 -18.39 -15.08 6.71
C ASN A 710 -19.28 -14.92 5.48
N ALA A 711 -18.91 -13.99 4.59
CA ALA A 711 -19.51 -13.91 3.27
C ALA A 711 -18.83 -14.90 2.33
N THR A 712 -19.59 -15.56 1.46
CA THR A 712 -19.05 -16.44 0.39
C THR A 712 -19.38 -15.83 -0.96
N ILE A 713 -18.43 -15.83 -1.88
CA ILE A 713 -18.56 -15.22 -3.19
C ILE A 713 -18.25 -16.24 -4.28
N GLN A 714 -19.14 -16.35 -5.27
CA GLN A 714 -18.85 -17.06 -6.52
C GLN A 714 -18.48 -16.05 -7.60
N ASN A 715 -17.36 -16.29 -8.28
CA ASN A 715 -16.78 -15.40 -9.26
C ASN A 715 -16.75 -16.07 -10.63
N TYR A 716 -17.22 -15.36 -11.65
CA TYR A 716 -17.17 -15.76 -13.05
C TYR A 716 -16.53 -14.62 -13.84
N ASP A 717 -15.51 -14.94 -14.63
CA ASP A 717 -14.73 -13.98 -15.40
C ASP A 717 -14.50 -14.49 -16.81
N VAL A 718 -14.61 -13.60 -17.81
CA VAL A 718 -14.21 -13.86 -19.21
C VAL A 718 -13.40 -12.67 -19.69
N ARG A 719 -12.23 -12.91 -20.30
CA ARG A 719 -11.34 -11.85 -20.80
C ARG A 719 -10.83 -12.18 -22.19
N PHE A 720 -11.01 -11.25 -23.12
CA PHE A 720 -10.35 -11.26 -24.41
C PHE A 720 -9.07 -10.43 -24.34
N GLU A 721 -7.96 -10.95 -24.85
CA GLU A 721 -6.63 -10.35 -24.80
C GLU A 721 -6.07 -10.20 -26.22
N PHE A 722 -5.65 -8.98 -26.57
CA PHE A 722 -4.96 -8.64 -27.80
C PHE A 722 -3.60 -8.00 -27.45
N TYR A 723 -2.53 -8.59 -28.00
CA TYR A 723 -1.14 -8.17 -27.79
C TYR A 723 -0.55 -7.65 -29.11
N PRO A 724 -0.79 -6.39 -29.51
CA PRO A 724 -0.27 -5.87 -30.77
C PRO A 724 1.27 -5.90 -30.86
N SER A 725 1.96 -5.89 -29.73
CA SER A 725 3.40 -6.09 -29.63
C SER A 725 3.78 -6.69 -28.27
N LYS A 726 5.08 -6.95 -28.02
CA LYS A 726 5.56 -7.55 -26.75
C LYS A 726 5.31 -6.67 -25.52
N SER A 727 5.12 -5.36 -25.69
CA SER A 727 4.90 -4.38 -24.61
C SER A 727 3.50 -3.76 -24.58
N GLU A 728 2.66 -4.02 -25.58
CA GLU A 728 1.32 -3.47 -25.71
C GLU A 728 0.24 -4.50 -25.35
N LEU A 729 -0.88 -4.00 -24.84
CA LEU A 729 -1.97 -4.83 -24.33
C LEU A 729 -3.30 -4.12 -24.54
N ILE A 730 -4.27 -4.80 -25.12
CA ILE A 730 -5.66 -4.36 -25.19
C ILE A 730 -6.51 -5.53 -24.71
N THR A 731 -7.30 -5.34 -23.65
CA THR A 731 -8.17 -6.40 -23.13
C THR A 731 -9.56 -5.90 -22.84
N LEU A 732 -10.54 -6.75 -23.11
CA LEU A 732 -11.94 -6.56 -22.77
C LEU A 732 -12.37 -7.69 -21.84
N SER A 733 -12.82 -7.36 -20.64
CA SER A 733 -13.20 -8.33 -19.62
C SER A 733 -14.65 -8.16 -19.20
N PHE A 734 -15.31 -9.27 -18.90
CA PHE A 734 -16.66 -9.36 -18.34
C PHE A 734 -16.57 -10.14 -17.04
N PHE A 735 -17.27 -9.69 -16.00
CA PHE A 735 -17.32 -10.41 -14.74
C PHE A 735 -18.72 -10.42 -14.13
N ASN A 736 -19.02 -11.49 -13.40
CA ASN A 736 -20.23 -11.65 -12.60
C ASN A 736 -19.87 -12.27 -11.25
N LYS A 737 -20.32 -11.64 -10.17
CA LYS A 737 -20.07 -12.04 -8.78
C LYS A 737 -21.40 -12.21 -8.06
N THR A 738 -21.52 -13.30 -7.32
CA THR A 738 -22.69 -13.59 -6.46
C THR A 738 -22.23 -13.74 -5.03
N PHE A 739 -22.72 -12.87 -4.15
CA PHE A 739 -22.39 -12.81 -2.73
C PHE A 739 -23.51 -13.45 -1.92
N LYS A 740 -23.13 -14.30 -0.97
CA LYS A 740 -23.99 -14.77 0.12
C LYS A 740 -23.50 -14.14 1.42
N ASN A 741 -24.40 -13.57 2.20
CA ASN A 741 -24.09 -12.89 3.46
C ASN A 741 -23.04 -11.75 3.34
N PRO A 742 -23.08 -10.85 2.33
CA PRO A 742 -22.11 -9.75 2.27
C PRO A 742 -22.21 -8.90 3.54
N ILE A 743 -21.07 -8.52 4.11
CA ILE A 743 -21.00 -7.65 5.29
C ILE A 743 -20.90 -6.20 4.80
N GLU A 744 -21.74 -5.33 5.34
CA GLU A 744 -21.85 -3.93 4.93
C GLU A 744 -21.88 -3.00 6.16
N ALA A 745 -21.28 -1.82 6.01
CA ALA A 745 -21.35 -0.78 7.02
C ALA A 745 -22.73 -0.13 7.04
N ALA A 746 -23.30 0.00 8.23
CA ALA A 746 -24.66 0.51 8.44
C ALA A 746 -24.73 1.45 9.65
N ILE A 747 -25.73 2.33 9.63
CA ILE A 747 -26.15 3.13 10.77
C ILE A 747 -27.06 2.25 11.66
N PHE A 748 -26.84 2.34 12.96
CA PHE A 748 -27.70 1.75 13.97
C PHE A 748 -28.01 2.78 15.06
N TYR A 749 -29.22 2.73 15.61
CA TYR A 749 -29.66 3.67 16.63
C TYR A 749 -29.43 3.11 18.03
N ASN A 750 -28.49 3.70 18.78
CA ASN A 750 -28.18 3.30 20.15
C ASN A 750 -28.98 4.16 21.16
N GLY A 751 -30.28 3.90 21.23
CA GLY A 751 -31.21 4.56 22.16
C GLY A 751 -31.57 6.00 21.79
N SER A 752 -30.59 6.90 21.71
CA SER A 752 -30.80 8.34 21.42
C SER A 752 -29.75 8.95 20.49
N THR A 753 -28.75 8.18 20.07
CA THR A 753 -27.65 8.67 19.21
C THR A 753 -27.38 7.72 18.05
N VAL A 754 -26.93 8.29 16.94
CA VAL A 754 -26.50 7.54 15.76
C VAL A 754 -25.16 6.86 16.05
N ALA A 755 -25.09 5.57 15.75
CA ALA A 755 -23.86 4.77 15.80
C ALA A 755 -23.60 4.10 14.44
N PHE A 756 -22.32 3.90 14.12
CA PHE A 756 -21.90 3.11 12.98
C PHE A 756 -21.60 1.68 13.43
N THR A 757 -22.15 0.73 12.69
CA THR A 757 -21.99 -0.71 12.89
C THR A 757 -21.80 -1.42 11.55
N VAL A 758 -21.73 -2.74 11.60
CA VAL A 758 -21.59 -3.65 10.47
C VAL A 758 -22.62 -4.77 10.58
N GLN A 759 -23.18 -5.19 9.45
CA GLN A 759 -24.19 -6.24 9.39
C GLN A 759 -24.12 -7.05 8.10
N ASN A 760 -24.61 -8.30 8.11
CA ASN A 760 -24.75 -9.11 6.90
C ASN A 760 -26.08 -8.80 6.19
N ALA A 761 -26.06 -8.52 4.88
CA ALA A 761 -27.26 -8.63 4.03
C ALA A 761 -27.48 -10.08 3.57
N LYS A 762 -28.59 -10.39 2.89
CA LYS A 762 -28.93 -11.78 2.51
C LYS A 762 -28.07 -12.25 1.34
N THR A 763 -28.16 -11.53 0.23
CA THR A 763 -27.42 -11.82 -1.02
C THR A 763 -27.15 -10.54 -1.79
N ALA A 764 -26.06 -10.51 -2.55
CA ALA A 764 -25.82 -9.43 -3.50
C ALA A 764 -25.27 -9.96 -4.83
N TYR A 765 -25.45 -9.20 -5.91
CA TYR A 765 -24.91 -9.47 -7.23
C TYR A 765 -24.08 -8.28 -7.68
N ALA A 766 -22.93 -8.51 -8.33
CA ALA A 766 -22.14 -7.46 -8.97
C ALA A 766 -21.68 -7.92 -10.35
N ARG A 767 -21.96 -7.13 -11.39
CA ARG A 767 -21.69 -7.45 -12.79
C ARG A 767 -21.01 -6.28 -13.47
N GLY A 768 -20.04 -6.53 -14.33
CA GLY A 768 -19.39 -5.42 -15.02
C GLY A 768 -18.59 -5.81 -16.25
N VAL A 769 -18.22 -4.76 -16.99
CA VAL A 769 -17.36 -4.80 -18.17
C VAL A 769 -16.14 -3.91 -17.89
N GLU A 770 -14.96 -4.38 -18.27
CA GLU A 770 -13.70 -3.67 -18.07
C GLU A 770 -12.89 -3.63 -19.37
N LEU A 771 -12.48 -2.44 -19.79
CA LEU A 771 -11.56 -2.20 -20.90
C LEU A 771 -10.20 -1.78 -20.33
N GLU A 772 -9.14 -2.44 -20.78
CA GLU A 772 -7.76 -2.11 -20.45
C GLU A 772 -6.97 -1.91 -21.74
N VAL A 773 -6.27 -0.79 -21.86
CA VAL A 773 -5.45 -0.43 -23.02
C VAL A 773 -4.09 0.04 -22.53
N ARG A 774 -3.03 -0.46 -23.14
CA ARG A 774 -1.65 -0.01 -23.04
C ARG A 774 -1.07 -0.01 -24.46
N LYS A 775 -0.88 1.17 -25.02
CA LYS A 775 -0.54 1.35 -26.44
C LYS A 775 0.49 2.46 -26.62
N ALA A 776 1.54 2.18 -27.40
CA ALA A 776 2.46 3.21 -27.86
C ALA A 776 1.86 3.92 -29.09
N LEU A 777 2.00 5.25 -29.19
CA LEU A 777 1.29 6.03 -30.21
C LEU A 777 1.90 5.91 -31.63
N SER A 778 3.15 5.47 -31.78
CA SER A 778 3.73 5.15 -33.09
C SER A 778 4.83 4.09 -32.98
N ASN A 779 5.21 3.52 -34.13
CA ASN A 779 6.26 2.50 -34.20
C ASN A 779 7.63 3.13 -33.88
N PRO A 780 8.51 2.48 -33.10
CA PRO A 780 9.82 3.03 -32.70
C PRO A 780 10.73 3.39 -33.88
N GLU A 781 10.50 2.79 -35.05
CA GLU A 781 11.27 3.02 -36.29
C GLU A 781 11.12 4.45 -36.84
N ASN A 782 10.03 5.14 -36.48
CA ASN A 782 9.85 6.56 -36.78
C ASN A 782 10.21 7.38 -35.52
N ALA A 783 11.40 8.00 -35.51
CA ALA A 783 11.88 8.84 -34.42
C ALA A 783 11.15 10.20 -34.37
N ASN A 784 9.84 10.20 -34.15
CA ASN A 784 9.02 11.39 -33.97
C ASN A 784 8.57 11.57 -32.51
N PHE A 785 7.95 12.70 -32.20
CA PHE A 785 7.44 12.98 -30.86
C PHE A 785 6.46 11.91 -30.36
N LEU A 786 5.64 11.33 -31.26
CA LEU A 786 4.63 10.32 -30.91
C LEU A 786 5.24 8.96 -30.55
N SER A 787 6.43 8.59 -31.05
CA SER A 787 7.06 7.30 -30.69
C SER A 787 7.57 7.27 -29.26
N LYS A 788 7.68 8.44 -28.63
CA LYS A 788 8.04 8.62 -27.22
C LYS A 788 6.84 8.59 -26.28
N MET A 789 5.62 8.45 -26.82
CA MET A 789 4.38 8.52 -26.05
C MET A 789 3.75 7.14 -25.82
N LEU A 790 3.41 6.86 -24.57
CA LEU A 790 2.65 5.70 -24.13
C LEU A 790 1.34 6.16 -23.51
N VAL A 791 0.24 5.57 -23.96
CA VAL A 791 -1.10 5.75 -23.38
C VAL A 791 -1.49 4.50 -22.61
N THR A 792 -1.99 4.69 -21.40
CA THR A 792 -2.65 3.65 -20.61
C THR A 792 -4.07 4.09 -20.31
N LEU A 793 -5.06 3.21 -20.49
CA LEU A 793 -6.45 3.43 -20.09
C LEU A 793 -6.95 2.17 -19.38
N ASN A 794 -7.66 2.39 -18.28
CA ASN A 794 -8.54 1.42 -17.69
C ASN A 794 -9.90 2.07 -17.45
N ALA A 795 -10.96 1.41 -17.91
CA ALA A 795 -12.32 1.83 -17.68
C ALA A 795 -13.17 0.64 -17.29
N SER A 796 -13.90 0.74 -16.18
CA SER A 796 -14.84 -0.27 -15.71
C SER A 796 -16.24 0.32 -15.61
N LEU A 797 -17.25 -0.44 -16.02
CA LEU A 797 -18.67 -0.16 -15.81
C LEU A 797 -19.29 -1.32 -15.05
N ILE A 798 -19.96 -1.04 -13.93
CA ILE A 798 -20.33 -2.04 -12.93
C ILE A 798 -21.73 -1.72 -12.41
N THR A 799 -22.56 -2.74 -12.29
CA THR A 799 -23.87 -2.67 -11.65
C THR A 799 -23.93 -3.67 -10.50
N SER A 800 -24.64 -3.32 -9.43
CA SER A 800 -24.86 -4.22 -8.30
C SER A 800 -26.28 -4.12 -7.76
N ASP A 801 -26.72 -5.20 -7.13
CA ASP A 801 -28.03 -5.35 -6.51
C ASP A 801 -27.89 -6.11 -5.18
N VAL A 802 -28.60 -5.66 -4.14
CA VAL A 802 -28.58 -6.27 -2.80
C VAL A 802 -29.99 -6.61 -2.35
N LYS A 803 -30.16 -7.87 -1.92
CA LYS A 803 -31.38 -8.35 -1.25
C LYS A 803 -31.14 -8.42 0.25
N THR A 804 -32.06 -7.84 1.03
CA THR A 804 -31.98 -7.79 2.49
C THR A 804 -32.92 -8.80 3.14
N ASN A 805 -32.82 -8.96 4.48
CA ASN A 805 -33.69 -9.83 5.27
C ASN A 805 -34.95 -9.11 5.78
N VAL A 806 -35.18 -7.84 5.41
CA VAL A 806 -36.27 -7.02 5.97
C VAL A 806 -37.46 -6.98 5.00
N THR A 807 -38.63 -7.39 5.48
CA THR A 807 -39.88 -7.55 4.70
C THR A 807 -40.63 -6.23 4.42
N THR A 808 -40.21 -5.11 5.02
CA THR A 808 -40.87 -3.80 4.86
C THR A 808 -39.87 -2.72 4.45
N GLY A 809 -40.06 -2.16 3.25
CA GLY A 809 -39.33 -0.97 2.76
C GLY A 809 -37.93 -1.20 2.18
N SER A 810 -37.49 -2.45 1.96
CA SER A 810 -36.20 -2.72 1.30
C SER A 810 -36.30 -2.43 -0.20
N SER A 811 -35.88 -1.25 -0.64
CA SER A 811 -35.62 -0.97 -2.04
C SER A 811 -34.38 -1.74 -2.50
N ASP A 812 -34.46 -2.36 -3.68
CA ASP A 812 -33.28 -2.83 -4.41
C ASP A 812 -32.27 -1.68 -4.46
N ARG A 813 -31.07 -1.92 -3.93
CA ARG A 813 -30.01 -0.90 -3.84
C ARG A 813 -28.67 -1.47 -4.28
N TYR A 814 -27.76 -0.56 -4.61
CA TYR A 814 -26.37 -0.90 -4.86
C TYR A 814 -25.70 -1.44 -3.59
N LEU A 815 -24.71 -2.31 -3.79
CA LEU A 815 -23.85 -2.83 -2.75
C LEU A 815 -23.05 -1.70 -2.09
N GLN A 816 -23.01 -1.68 -0.76
CA GLN A 816 -22.24 -0.66 -0.03
C GLN A 816 -20.76 -0.72 -0.42
N GLY A 817 -20.16 0.46 -0.64
CA GLY A 817 -18.77 0.60 -1.08
C GLY A 817 -18.54 0.35 -2.58
N GLN A 818 -19.54 -0.15 -3.33
CA GLN A 818 -19.39 -0.46 -4.76
C GLN A 818 -19.59 0.76 -5.66
N SER A 819 -18.60 1.05 -6.52
CA SER A 819 -18.68 2.17 -7.49
C SER A 819 -19.12 1.73 -8.89
N PRO A 820 -20.08 2.42 -9.53
CA PRO A 820 -20.69 2.02 -10.79
C PRO A 820 -19.76 2.20 -12.00
N TYR A 821 -18.74 3.04 -11.86
CA TYR A 821 -17.69 3.16 -12.85
C TYR A 821 -16.37 3.58 -12.20
N LEU A 822 -15.27 3.21 -12.85
CA LEU A 822 -13.91 3.64 -12.50
C LEU A 822 -13.18 3.93 -13.80
N ILE A 823 -12.48 5.06 -13.87
CA ILE A 823 -11.66 5.42 -15.03
C ILE A 823 -10.30 5.87 -14.53
N ASN A 824 -9.26 5.21 -15.03
CA ASN A 824 -7.86 5.53 -14.78
C ASN A 824 -7.17 5.67 -16.13
N THR A 825 -6.59 6.81 -16.45
CA THR A 825 -5.84 7.02 -17.69
C THR A 825 -4.51 7.68 -17.40
N GLY A 826 -3.52 7.36 -18.23
CA GLY A 826 -2.14 7.81 -18.08
C GLY A 826 -1.54 8.13 -19.43
N LEU A 827 -0.87 9.27 -19.50
CA LEU A 827 -0.08 9.71 -20.64
C LEU A 827 1.37 9.85 -20.18
N PHE A 828 2.26 9.11 -20.83
CA PHE A 828 3.67 9.08 -20.50
C PHE A 828 4.47 9.49 -21.72
N TYR A 829 5.34 10.49 -21.58
CA TYR A 829 6.29 10.91 -22.59
C TYR A 829 7.70 10.64 -22.06
N ASN A 830 8.46 9.81 -22.77
CA ASN A 830 9.81 9.42 -22.37
C ASN A 830 10.83 9.73 -23.47
N ASP A 831 11.71 10.69 -23.20
CA ASP A 831 12.84 11.02 -24.05
C ASP A 831 14.14 10.57 -23.40
N ASP A 832 14.41 9.27 -23.50
CA ASP A 832 15.59 8.64 -22.88
C ASP A 832 16.91 9.25 -23.38
N ALA A 833 16.97 9.69 -24.64
CA ALA A 833 18.15 10.33 -25.24
C ALA A 833 18.54 11.64 -24.53
N HIS A 834 17.55 12.42 -24.10
CA HIS A 834 17.77 13.66 -23.35
C HIS A 834 17.53 13.51 -21.85
N GLY A 835 17.26 12.29 -21.36
CA GLY A 835 16.95 12.01 -19.96
C GLY A 835 15.74 12.80 -19.44
N PHE A 836 14.71 13.03 -20.25
CA PHE A 836 13.55 13.85 -19.90
C PHE A 836 12.25 13.04 -19.96
N GLN A 837 11.42 13.15 -18.92
CA GLN A 837 10.17 12.40 -18.81
C GLN A 837 9.04 13.27 -18.28
N ILE A 838 7.84 13.10 -18.83
CA ILE A 838 6.60 13.73 -18.36
C ILE A 838 5.53 12.67 -18.23
N ASN A 839 4.89 12.61 -17.07
CA ASN A 839 3.79 11.70 -16.80
C ASN A 839 2.56 12.50 -16.33
N ALA A 840 1.42 12.28 -16.97
CA ALA A 840 0.13 12.83 -16.57
C ALA A 840 -0.85 11.68 -16.30
N LEU A 841 -1.50 11.71 -15.14
CA LEU A 841 -2.39 10.65 -14.68
C LEU A 841 -3.75 11.26 -14.33
N TYR A 842 -4.83 10.66 -14.79
CA TYR A 842 -6.19 11.04 -14.43
C TYR A 842 -6.93 9.85 -13.83
N ASN A 843 -7.63 10.09 -12.72
CA ASN A 843 -8.37 9.08 -11.99
C ASN A 843 -9.73 9.62 -11.56
N ILE A 844 -10.78 8.82 -11.72
CA ILE A 844 -12.13 9.08 -11.19
C ILE A 844 -12.80 7.78 -10.76
N ILE A 845 -13.49 7.84 -9.63
CA ILE A 845 -14.34 6.79 -9.10
C ILE A 845 -15.78 7.32 -9.08
N GLY A 846 -16.74 6.54 -9.57
CA GLY A 846 -18.16 6.89 -9.56
C GLY A 846 -18.77 6.94 -8.16
N LYS A 847 -19.91 7.63 -8.04
CA LYS A 847 -20.66 7.77 -6.77
C LYS A 847 -20.98 6.40 -6.16
N ARG A 848 -20.87 6.26 -4.83
CA ARG A 848 -21.14 4.99 -4.13
C ARG A 848 -21.73 5.24 -2.76
N ILE A 849 -22.41 4.24 -2.21
CA ILE A 849 -22.90 4.28 -0.82
C ILE A 849 -21.69 4.13 0.11
N TYR A 850 -21.45 5.16 0.92
CA TYR A 850 -20.42 5.16 1.97
C TYR A 850 -20.88 4.37 3.18
N ILE A 851 -22.09 4.65 3.69
CA ILE A 851 -22.72 3.93 4.79
C ILE A 851 -24.22 3.79 4.53
N ILE A 852 -24.77 2.62 4.87
CA ILE A 852 -26.21 2.34 4.73
C ILE A 852 -26.96 3.01 5.88
N GLY A 853 -28.00 3.75 5.55
CA GLY A 853 -28.94 4.30 6.53
C GLY A 853 -29.92 3.25 7.06
N ASP A 854 -30.66 3.59 8.11
CA ASP A 854 -31.86 2.85 8.48
C ASP A 854 -33.09 3.58 7.91
N ASN A 855 -34.07 2.84 7.36
CA ASN A 855 -35.26 3.48 6.78
C ASN A 855 -36.16 4.18 7.84
N GLN A 856 -35.69 4.34 9.08
CA GLN A 856 -36.42 4.87 10.23
C GLN A 856 -35.81 6.13 10.86
N VAL A 857 -34.49 6.37 10.75
CA VAL A 857 -33.79 7.47 11.43
C VAL A 857 -32.86 8.23 10.48
N SER A 858 -31.98 7.53 9.76
CA SER A 858 -30.96 8.15 8.91
C SER A 858 -30.93 7.55 7.52
N ALA A 859 -30.83 8.38 6.49
CA ALA A 859 -30.81 7.91 5.10
C ALA A 859 -29.40 7.50 4.65
N ASN A 860 -29.30 6.90 3.46
CA ASN A 860 -28.03 6.49 2.87
C ASN A 860 -27.10 7.70 2.67
N ILE A 861 -25.83 7.53 3.02
CA ILE A 861 -24.80 8.54 2.76
C ILE A 861 -23.96 8.08 1.59
N PHE A 862 -23.88 8.91 0.57
CA PHE A 862 -23.13 8.68 -0.66
C PHE A 862 -21.82 9.46 -0.67
N GLU A 863 -20.76 8.80 -1.12
CA GLU A 863 -19.53 9.46 -1.52
C GLU A 863 -19.66 9.89 -2.99
N MET A 864 -19.36 11.16 -3.26
CA MET A 864 -19.48 11.74 -4.60
C MET A 864 -18.18 11.63 -5.41
N PRO A 865 -18.28 11.50 -6.75
CA PRO A 865 -17.12 11.34 -7.61
C PRO A 865 -16.23 12.58 -7.59
N ARG A 866 -14.93 12.34 -7.77
CA ARG A 866 -13.89 13.37 -7.80
C ARG A 866 -12.91 13.09 -8.93
N ASN A 867 -12.62 14.11 -9.72
CA ASN A 867 -11.61 14.06 -10.77
C ASN A 867 -10.26 14.42 -10.15
N VAL A 868 -9.29 13.53 -10.27
CA VAL A 868 -7.93 13.73 -9.76
C VAL A 868 -6.96 13.68 -10.93
N ILE A 869 -6.16 14.74 -11.08
CA ILE A 869 -5.07 14.80 -12.07
C ILE A 869 -3.75 14.94 -11.32
N ASP A 870 -2.81 14.03 -11.60
CA ASP A 870 -1.45 14.08 -11.08
C ASP A 870 -0.47 14.31 -12.25
N LEU A 871 0.50 15.20 -12.05
CA LEU A 871 1.56 15.51 -13.00
C LEU A 871 2.93 15.22 -12.40
N ASN A 872 3.83 14.69 -13.21
CA ASN A 872 5.21 14.41 -12.82
C ASN A 872 6.16 14.74 -13.97
N ILE A 873 7.26 15.42 -13.65
CA ILE A 873 8.31 15.79 -14.58
C ILE A 873 9.64 15.34 -13.98
N ILE A 874 10.44 14.61 -14.78
CA ILE A 874 11.76 14.13 -14.38
C ILE A 874 12.79 14.57 -15.41
N LYS A 875 13.94 15.04 -14.90
CA LYS A 875 15.12 15.36 -15.71
C LYS A 875 16.35 14.70 -15.10
N ALA A 876 16.92 13.74 -15.81
CA ALA A 876 18.24 13.20 -15.52
C ALA A 876 19.32 14.17 -16.03
N ILE A 877 20.34 14.40 -15.20
CA ILE A 877 21.51 15.21 -15.49
C ILE A 877 22.73 14.32 -15.32
N GLY A 878 23.28 13.87 -16.44
CA GLY A 878 24.34 12.85 -16.45
C GLY A 878 23.84 11.51 -15.92
N LYS A 879 24.74 10.72 -15.31
CA LYS A 879 24.44 9.36 -14.83
C LYS A 879 23.99 9.30 -13.36
N HIS A 880 24.22 10.37 -12.60
CA HIS A 880 24.14 10.32 -11.13
C HIS A 880 23.02 11.19 -10.55
N LEU A 881 22.65 12.30 -11.19
CA LEU A 881 21.70 13.28 -10.67
C LEU A 881 20.36 13.22 -11.42
N GLU A 882 19.27 13.22 -10.68
CA GLU A 882 17.91 13.26 -11.20
C GLU A 882 17.10 14.33 -10.45
N LEU A 883 16.54 15.29 -11.20
CA LEU A 883 15.63 16.30 -10.69
C LEU A 883 14.20 15.86 -10.94
N LYS A 884 13.33 16.00 -9.94
CA LYS A 884 11.91 15.65 -10.02
C LYS A 884 11.05 16.81 -9.58
N ALA A 885 9.99 17.08 -10.33
CA ALA A 885 8.90 17.96 -9.94
C ALA A 885 7.58 17.20 -10.10
N SER A 886 6.66 17.35 -9.16
CA SER A 886 5.35 16.73 -9.23
C SER A 886 4.26 17.61 -8.64
N ILE A 887 3.04 17.45 -9.14
CA ILE A 887 1.83 18.06 -8.59
C ILE A 887 0.80 16.96 -8.46
N GLN A 888 0.38 16.66 -7.23
CA GLN A 888 -0.70 15.74 -6.93
C GLN A 888 -2.00 16.50 -6.79
N ASP A 889 -3.07 15.93 -7.34
CA ASP A 889 -4.43 16.47 -7.27
C ASP A 889 -4.51 17.94 -7.72
N LEU A 890 -4.05 18.17 -8.96
CA LEU A 890 -3.99 19.48 -9.61
C LEU A 890 -5.35 20.22 -9.60
N LEU A 891 -6.45 19.49 -9.75
CA LEU A 891 -7.80 20.07 -9.79
C LEU A 891 -8.31 20.49 -8.39
N ASN A 892 -7.73 19.94 -7.32
CA ASN A 892 -8.12 20.18 -5.93
C ASN A 892 -9.63 20.07 -5.69
N GLN A 893 -10.35 19.19 -6.42
CA GLN A 893 -11.81 19.08 -6.27
C GLN A 893 -12.17 18.70 -4.83
N PRO A 894 -13.26 19.23 -4.24
CA PRO A 894 -13.60 18.92 -2.86
C PRO A 894 -14.03 17.46 -2.71
N PHE A 895 -13.61 16.84 -1.61
CA PHE A 895 -14.24 15.63 -1.11
C PHE A 895 -15.66 15.96 -0.64
N ARG A 896 -16.63 15.10 -0.94
CA ARG A 896 -18.04 15.31 -0.62
C ARG A 896 -18.72 14.00 -0.22
N LEU A 897 -19.33 14.02 0.95
CA LEU A 897 -20.38 13.09 1.35
C LEU A 897 -21.72 13.80 1.26
N VAL A 898 -22.72 13.14 0.68
CA VAL A 898 -24.09 13.65 0.51
C VAL A 898 -25.05 12.62 1.08
N GLN A 899 -25.96 13.05 1.94
CA GLN A 899 -27.03 12.20 2.47
C GLN A 899 -28.24 12.30 1.54
N ASP A 900 -28.78 11.14 1.16
CA ASP A 900 -30.01 10.99 0.38
C ASP A 900 -31.22 11.36 1.25
N THR A 901 -31.49 12.66 1.40
CA THR A 901 -32.46 13.16 2.37
C THR A 901 -33.90 12.86 1.99
N ASN A 902 -34.20 12.67 0.70
CA ASN A 902 -35.53 12.31 0.21
C ASN A 902 -35.74 10.78 0.11
N ARG A 903 -34.69 9.97 0.28
CA ARG A 903 -34.70 8.50 0.38
C ARG A 903 -35.11 7.78 -0.90
N ASP A 904 -34.83 8.38 -2.06
CA ASP A 904 -35.16 7.80 -3.36
C ASP A 904 -33.99 6.99 -3.97
N ASN A 905 -32.88 6.84 -3.24
CA ASN A 905 -31.61 6.25 -3.66
C ASN A 905 -30.93 6.98 -4.84
N LYS A 906 -31.29 8.24 -5.10
CA LYS A 906 -30.73 9.07 -6.17
C LYS A 906 -30.31 10.43 -5.62
N ILE A 907 -29.00 10.65 -5.60
CA ILE A 907 -28.47 11.97 -5.30
C ILE A 907 -28.86 13.00 -6.38
N THR A 908 -29.66 13.99 -5.98
CA THR A 908 -30.09 15.17 -6.75
C THR A 908 -29.68 16.46 -6.05
N SER A 909 -30.20 17.61 -6.50
CA SER A 909 -30.00 18.91 -5.85
C SER A 909 -30.81 19.09 -4.57
N GLU A 910 -31.83 18.25 -4.34
CA GLU A 910 -32.64 18.27 -3.11
C GLU A 910 -31.87 17.69 -1.92
N ASP A 911 -30.78 16.96 -2.18
CA ASP A 911 -30.05 16.21 -1.17
C ASP A 911 -29.03 17.01 -0.36
N GLY A 912 -28.95 16.66 0.92
CA GLY A 912 -28.15 17.34 1.92
C GLY A 912 -26.64 17.02 1.84
N SER A 913 -25.79 18.04 1.76
CA SER A 913 -24.33 17.85 1.94
C SER A 913 -24.00 17.41 3.37
N TYR A 914 -23.58 16.16 3.56
CA TYR A 914 -23.24 15.61 4.87
C TYR A 914 -21.85 16.05 5.36
N GLN A 915 -20.84 16.02 4.48
CA GLN A 915 -19.49 16.48 4.78
C GLN A 915 -18.80 16.99 3.51
N LYS A 916 -18.04 18.08 3.59
CA LYS A 916 -17.31 18.67 2.45
C LYS A 916 -16.01 19.31 2.90
N TYR A 917 -14.91 19.01 2.20
CA TYR A 917 -13.60 19.66 2.45
C TYR A 917 -12.63 19.56 1.25
N ARG A 918 -11.52 20.30 1.30
CA ARG A 918 -10.41 20.21 0.32
C ARG A 918 -9.08 19.98 1.06
N ARG A 919 -8.26 19.05 0.55
CA ARG A 919 -6.91 18.79 1.08
C ARG A 919 -5.84 19.74 0.53
N GLY A 920 -6.13 20.44 -0.57
CA GLY A 920 -5.15 21.24 -1.29
C GLY A 920 -4.30 20.41 -2.25
N SER A 921 -4.09 20.95 -3.45
CA SER A 921 -3.09 20.42 -4.39
C SER A 921 -1.71 20.39 -3.73
N TYR A 922 -0.96 19.34 -4.03
CA TYR A 922 0.33 19.08 -3.38
C TYR A 922 1.46 19.03 -4.40
N SER A 923 2.26 20.08 -4.40
CA SER A 923 3.43 20.23 -5.28
C SER A 923 4.69 19.77 -4.55
N MET A 924 5.60 19.09 -5.25
CA MET A 924 6.85 18.63 -4.66
C MET A 924 7.99 18.80 -5.65
N VAL A 925 9.14 19.24 -5.13
CA VAL A 925 10.40 19.27 -5.87
C VAL A 925 11.39 18.40 -5.12
N GLY A 926 12.09 17.53 -5.84
CA GLY A 926 13.03 16.60 -5.27
C GLY A 926 14.26 16.41 -6.12
N LEU A 927 15.32 15.94 -5.47
CA LEU A 927 16.56 15.50 -6.09
C LEU A 927 16.85 14.08 -5.65
N ARG A 928 17.38 13.29 -6.58
CA ARG A 928 17.96 11.97 -6.31
C ARG A 928 19.38 11.96 -6.83
N TYR A 929 20.29 11.48 -6.00
CA TYR A 929 21.67 11.24 -6.38
C TYR A 929 22.00 9.76 -6.18
N THR A 930 22.61 9.13 -7.18
CA THR A 930 23.05 7.72 -7.11
C THR A 930 24.55 7.67 -7.32
N PHE A 931 25.27 7.08 -6.35
CA PHE A 931 26.72 6.84 -6.36
C PHE A 931 27.04 5.50 -7.04
#